data_AF-A0A5N6JYN6-F1
#
_entry.id   AF-A0A5N6JYN6-F1
#
_cell.length_a   1.000
_cell.length_b   1.000
_cell.length_c   1.000
_cell.angle_alpha   90.00
_cell.angle_beta   90.00
_cell.angle_gamma   90.00
#
_symmetry.space_group_name_H-M   'P 1'
#
loop_
_entity.id
_entity.type
_entity.pdbx_description
1 polymer ?
#
loop_
_entity_poly.entity_id
_entity_poly.type
_entity_poly.pdbx_seq_one_letter_code
_entity_poly.pdbx_strand_id
1 'polypeptide(L)'
;MSSSFVVVICHGSYHTPEPYQPFRDALEASGIESYCPQLPSSDLTKMNVGDIANPNYDLDIPSDGYPQPSEDIKVINKLLEELITKDEKNVLLLGHSSGGFTATASATPELQAKIRKERGLAGGIIGIFYACGFLIPVGESVHSFFQPKDGSPSVVPPYCKFHKHGFNGVASAVEGAKYFFNGLDDAQAKHYESTLTASPVFQTVLHNDAYSALPSTYLVTEDDLALPAAYQEGMVALQNSRPEVNIGIVKCPTGHSPHLTWIEGCRVINAASLPRHTQSEATGYKNQTICRCLPGYDCWPTPEVWANFNQSLGGKLIATKPLASSCHLDPFETYNEENCAIIQAKWSLAETHLKSSSSIMSPFFANYSCDPFSPKSSRCIIGTYVQYAVDASGASDYKKTIEFVRKHNIRLTIRNTGHDYYGKATGAGAVAIWTQHLKSIEILNYKSNYYTGKAIKVGAGVSVIEALTAANAQGLVIVGGNDGTVGLAGGYTQGGGHGQLVSRYGLAADQVLEWEVVTANGDLIIASPVENQDLYWALSGGGGGTYGVVLSMTSRAHPDEQTAAANLTFTNADVSQDAFFEVVETFIGTLPALVDAGAVSVWLMTNSSFAMTPASGIGLASSALNKIMRPTIMKLEENHVNYTYFVGDFPTFLDAFKAMNPPNPVNNIQIGGRFIPRSLIESSNGSQNLMNAVRDISNKVGAISGIALNASQKEGHIANSAHPQWRQVLFDAVVGTYWSNNDPELNIANQDLVTYDVIPQIEKLVPGGGAYLSEGDFREPKWQQVFYGDNYEALRSIKQKYDPHELFYALTAVGSDSWVVSENGSLCKIR
;
A
#
# COMPACT_ATOMS: atom_id res chain seq x y z
N MET A 1 14.61 3.99 44.03
CA MET A 1 13.42 3.35 44.63
C MET A 1 13.35 1.98 43.99
N SER A 2 13.37 0.88 44.75
CA SER A 2 13.30 -0.44 44.12
C SER A 2 11.96 -0.56 43.38
N SER A 3 11.97 -1.17 42.19
CA SER A 3 10.74 -1.35 41.41
C SER A 3 9.69 -2.12 42.23
N SER A 4 8.42 -1.80 42.03
CA SER A 4 7.28 -2.46 42.70
C SER A 4 6.97 -3.86 42.14
N PHE A 5 7.81 -4.38 41.23
CA PHE A 5 7.65 -5.65 40.53
C PHE A 5 8.99 -6.19 39.98
N VAL A 6 8.99 -7.48 39.61
CA VAL A 6 10.09 -8.20 38.93
C VAL A 6 9.64 -8.72 37.57
N VAL A 7 10.57 -8.94 36.65
CA VAL A 7 10.28 -9.46 35.29
C VAL A 7 10.76 -10.91 35.16
N VAL A 8 9.88 -11.82 34.74
CA VAL A 8 10.25 -13.20 34.41
C VAL A 8 10.05 -13.42 32.91
N ILE A 9 11.14 -13.70 32.22
CA ILE A 9 11.20 -13.89 30.77
C ILE A 9 11.03 -15.38 30.45
N CYS A 10 9.98 -15.69 29.70
CA CYS A 10 9.76 -16.99 29.05
C CYS A 10 10.27 -16.86 27.62
N HIS A 11 11.48 -17.38 27.36
CA HIS A 11 12.10 -17.30 26.05
C HIS A 11 11.46 -18.24 25.03
N GLY A 12 11.70 -17.95 23.75
CA GLY A 12 11.14 -18.71 22.64
C GLY A 12 11.86 -20.02 22.34
N SER A 13 11.24 -20.85 21.52
CA SER A 13 11.84 -22.00 20.86
C SER A 13 13.15 -21.58 20.19
N TYR A 14 14.10 -22.51 20.11
CA TYR A 14 15.44 -22.30 19.56
C TYR A 14 16.34 -21.37 20.39
N HIS A 15 15.80 -20.52 21.27
CA HIS A 15 16.60 -19.58 22.05
C HIS A 15 17.07 -20.18 23.37
N THR A 16 18.18 -19.66 23.87
CA THR A 16 18.67 -19.85 25.25
C THR A 16 18.53 -18.53 26.01
N PRO A 17 18.86 -18.46 27.31
CA PRO A 17 18.89 -17.20 28.05
C PRO A 17 19.91 -16.16 27.54
N GLU A 18 20.93 -16.56 26.79
CA GLU A 18 22.05 -15.70 26.39
C GLU A 18 21.63 -14.47 25.56
N PRO A 19 20.82 -14.60 24.49
CA PRO A 19 20.27 -13.44 23.75
C PRO A 19 19.50 -12.42 24.60
N TYR A 20 18.97 -12.81 25.76
CA TYR A 20 18.20 -11.92 26.64
C TYR A 20 19.08 -11.20 27.67
N GLN A 21 20.34 -11.58 27.82
CA GLN A 21 21.23 -11.02 28.83
C GLN A 21 21.37 -9.48 28.74
N PRO A 22 21.56 -8.87 27.54
CA PRO A 22 21.64 -7.41 27.44
C PRO A 22 20.37 -6.70 27.93
N PHE A 23 19.21 -7.29 27.68
CA PHE A 23 17.93 -6.74 28.15
C PHE A 23 17.78 -6.87 29.68
N ARG A 24 18.22 -8.00 30.25
CA ARG A 24 18.25 -8.20 31.70
C ARG A 24 19.19 -7.22 32.40
N ASP A 25 20.37 -6.97 31.82
CA ASP A 25 21.32 -5.99 32.33
C ASP A 25 20.72 -4.58 32.30
N ALA A 26 19.98 -4.23 31.25
CA ALA A 26 19.29 -2.94 31.14
C ALA A 26 18.15 -2.78 32.17
N LEU A 27 17.39 -3.85 32.44
CA LEU A 27 16.39 -3.88 33.51
C LEU A 27 17.05 -3.71 34.89
N GLU A 28 18.13 -4.44 35.16
CA GLU A 28 18.85 -4.35 36.43
C GLU A 28 19.47 -2.96 36.64
N ALA A 29 20.07 -2.38 35.59
CA ALA A 29 20.57 -1.00 35.61
C ALA A 29 19.46 0.03 35.88
N SER A 30 18.21 -0.30 35.53
CA SER A 30 17.02 0.50 35.81
C SER A 30 16.39 0.20 37.18
N GLY A 31 17.02 -0.67 37.98
CA GLY A 31 16.54 -1.09 39.29
C GLY A 31 15.38 -2.09 39.26
N ILE A 32 15.19 -2.80 38.13
CA ILE A 32 14.19 -3.86 37.93
C ILE A 32 14.89 -5.21 37.92
N GLU A 33 14.59 -6.03 38.91
CA GLU A 33 15.08 -7.41 38.99
C GLU A 33 14.45 -8.28 37.88
N SER A 34 15.26 -9.11 37.21
CA SER A 34 14.82 -9.92 36.07
C SER A 34 15.44 -11.32 35.99
N TYR A 35 14.64 -12.28 35.53
CA TYR A 35 15.01 -13.69 35.40
C TYR A 35 14.67 -14.23 34.00
N CYS A 36 15.59 -15.02 33.43
CA CYS A 36 15.35 -15.78 32.20
C CYS A 36 15.93 -17.20 32.41
N PRO A 37 15.16 -18.15 32.95
CA PRO A 37 15.66 -19.50 33.19
C PRO A 37 15.77 -20.29 31.86
N GLN A 38 16.76 -21.18 31.77
CA GLN A 38 16.87 -22.12 30.66
C GLN A 38 15.66 -23.07 30.67
N LEU A 39 14.96 -23.17 29.54
CA LEU A 39 13.81 -24.05 29.37
C LEU A 39 14.23 -25.45 28.86
N PRO A 40 13.68 -26.55 29.42
CA PRO A 40 13.94 -27.92 28.97
C PRO A 40 13.69 -28.16 27.48
N SER A 41 12.67 -27.53 26.90
CA SER A 41 12.32 -27.65 25.48
C SER A 41 13.33 -27.02 24.52
N SER A 42 14.35 -26.34 25.04
CA SER A 42 15.45 -25.70 24.31
C SER A 42 16.82 -26.06 24.89
N ASP A 43 16.88 -27.09 25.73
CA ASP A 43 18.12 -27.60 26.31
C ASP A 43 18.56 -28.89 25.58
N LEU A 44 19.64 -28.81 24.81
CA LEU A 44 20.17 -29.95 24.06
C LEU A 44 20.52 -31.15 24.96
N THR A 45 20.86 -30.92 26.23
CA THR A 45 21.15 -32.01 27.18
C THR A 45 19.92 -32.86 27.50
N LYS A 46 18.72 -32.37 27.16
CA LYS A 46 17.43 -33.06 27.33
C LYS A 46 16.88 -33.68 26.05
N MET A 47 17.58 -33.54 24.91
CA MET A 47 17.08 -33.95 23.59
C MET A 47 17.78 -35.19 23.00
N ASN A 48 18.63 -35.88 23.75
CA ASN A 48 19.37 -37.06 23.25
C ASN A 48 20.12 -36.79 21.93
N VAL A 49 20.89 -35.70 21.86
CA VAL A 49 21.64 -35.32 20.64
C VAL A 49 23.10 -35.77 20.63
N GLY A 50 23.50 -36.63 21.57
CA GLY A 50 24.89 -37.06 21.73
C GLY A 50 25.79 -35.94 22.25
N ASP A 51 26.84 -35.62 21.51
CA ASP A 51 27.76 -34.52 21.86
C ASP A 51 27.08 -33.17 21.61
N ILE A 52 26.84 -32.39 22.67
CA ILE A 52 26.17 -31.08 22.57
C ILE A 52 26.96 -30.04 21.78
N ALA A 53 28.29 -30.20 21.66
CA ALA A 53 29.11 -29.31 20.85
C ALA A 53 28.99 -29.63 19.35
N ASN A 54 28.51 -30.82 19.01
CA ASN A 54 28.23 -31.27 17.65
C ASN A 54 26.98 -32.17 17.61
N PRO A 55 25.80 -31.58 17.84
CA PRO A 55 24.58 -32.32 18.10
C PRO A 55 24.13 -33.14 16.87
N ASN A 56 23.81 -34.41 17.10
CA ASN A 56 23.19 -35.28 16.12
C ASN A 56 21.68 -35.40 16.40
N TYR A 57 20.89 -34.66 15.62
CA TYR A 57 19.43 -34.63 15.73
C TYR A 57 18.72 -35.85 15.11
N ASP A 58 19.45 -36.77 14.49
CA ASP A 58 18.93 -37.99 13.87
C ASP A 58 19.01 -39.23 14.78
N LEU A 59 19.43 -39.05 16.03
CA LEU A 59 19.36 -40.11 17.04
C LEU A 59 17.91 -40.47 17.37
N ASP A 60 17.71 -41.65 17.96
CA ASP A 60 16.37 -42.11 18.31
C ASP A 60 15.76 -41.25 19.43
N ILE A 61 14.43 -41.13 19.39
CA ILE A 61 13.65 -40.34 20.35
C ILE A 61 14.01 -40.82 21.77
N PRO A 62 14.26 -39.91 22.74
CA PRO A 62 14.49 -40.29 24.14
C PRO A 62 13.38 -41.21 24.65
N SER A 63 13.71 -42.15 25.55
CA SER A 63 12.74 -43.11 26.08
C SER A 63 11.53 -42.45 26.75
N ASP A 64 11.75 -41.26 27.33
CA ASP A 64 10.72 -40.46 28.01
C ASP A 64 10.07 -39.41 27.08
N GLY A 65 10.38 -39.45 25.78
CA GLY A 65 9.99 -38.44 24.79
C GLY A 65 10.85 -37.17 24.85
N TYR A 66 10.66 -36.28 23.88
CA TYR A 66 11.26 -34.95 23.93
C TYR A 66 10.55 -34.06 24.96
N PRO A 67 11.27 -33.16 25.65
CA PRO A 67 10.66 -32.20 26.57
C PRO A 67 9.58 -31.38 25.86
N GLN A 68 8.46 -31.16 26.53
CA GLN A 68 7.33 -30.40 25.99
C GLN A 68 7.12 -29.12 26.81
N PRO A 69 6.27 -28.17 26.36
CA PRO A 69 5.96 -26.98 27.15
C PRO A 69 5.48 -27.28 28.58
N SER A 70 4.91 -28.46 28.84
CA SER A 70 4.59 -28.93 30.20
C SER A 70 5.79 -28.95 31.15
N GLU A 71 6.99 -29.24 30.65
CA GLU A 71 8.24 -29.25 31.42
C GLU A 71 8.77 -27.84 31.63
N ASP A 72 8.64 -26.97 30.63
CA ASP A 72 9.00 -25.54 30.72
C ASP A 72 8.16 -24.83 31.79
N ILE A 73 6.85 -25.11 31.81
CA ILE A 73 5.91 -24.58 32.81
C ILE A 73 6.34 -24.97 34.23
N LYS A 74 6.89 -26.18 34.45
CA LYS A 74 7.39 -26.59 35.78
C LYS A 74 8.57 -25.72 36.23
N VAL A 75 9.44 -25.32 35.31
CA VAL A 75 10.58 -24.45 35.60
C VAL A 75 10.11 -23.04 35.95
N ILE A 76 9.21 -22.48 35.14
CA ILE A 76 8.65 -21.14 35.39
C ILE A 76 7.82 -21.13 36.67
N ASN A 77 6.94 -22.10 36.89
CA ASN A 77 6.11 -22.17 38.10
C ASN A 77 6.94 -22.28 39.37
N LYS A 78 8.04 -23.06 39.37
CA LYS A 78 8.94 -23.14 40.53
C LYS A 78 9.54 -21.78 40.88
N LEU A 79 9.96 -21.01 39.87
CA LEU A 79 10.48 -19.66 40.05
C LEU A 79 9.38 -18.69 40.53
N LEU A 80 8.18 -18.79 39.95
CA LEU A 80 7.04 -17.98 40.37
C LEU A 80 6.61 -18.29 41.81
N GLU A 81 6.62 -19.54 42.25
CA GLU A 81 6.35 -19.92 43.63
C GLU A 81 7.33 -19.28 44.61
N GLU A 82 8.62 -19.25 44.27
CA GLU A 82 9.64 -18.57 45.07
C GLU A 82 9.38 -17.06 45.13
N LEU A 83 9.28 -16.39 43.98
CA LEU A 83 9.13 -14.94 43.92
C LEU A 83 7.79 -14.43 44.50
N ILE A 84 6.69 -15.14 44.24
CA ILE A 84 5.34 -14.69 44.61
C ILE A 84 4.96 -15.19 46.00
N THR A 85 5.22 -16.46 46.30
CA THR A 85 4.70 -17.08 47.54
C THR A 85 5.68 -16.94 48.69
N LYS A 86 6.99 -17.00 48.45
CA LYS A 86 7.99 -16.81 49.52
C LYS A 86 8.40 -15.36 49.67
N ASP A 87 8.64 -14.68 48.56
CA ASP A 87 9.17 -13.31 48.58
C ASP A 87 8.09 -12.23 48.40
N GLU A 88 6.83 -12.64 48.23
CA GLU A 88 5.66 -11.75 48.12
C GLU A 88 5.77 -10.68 47.01
N LYS A 89 6.55 -10.93 45.95
CA LYS A 89 6.78 -9.99 44.85
C LYS A 89 5.63 -9.94 43.85
N ASN A 90 5.44 -8.79 43.23
CA ASN A 90 4.64 -8.69 42.01
C ASN A 90 5.49 -9.10 40.81
N VAL A 91 4.93 -9.89 39.90
CA VAL A 91 5.65 -10.41 38.73
C VAL A 91 4.97 -9.96 37.44
N LEU A 92 5.76 -9.41 36.52
CA LEU A 92 5.38 -9.22 35.12
C LEU A 92 6.00 -10.37 34.31
N LEU A 93 5.17 -11.16 33.63
CA LEU A 93 5.68 -12.18 32.70
C LEU A 93 5.97 -11.55 31.35
N LEU A 94 7.11 -11.88 30.75
CA LEU A 94 7.42 -11.56 29.35
C LEU A 94 7.43 -12.85 28.55
N GLY A 95 6.52 -13.00 27.59
CA GLY A 95 6.48 -14.14 26.67
C GLY A 95 7.04 -13.77 25.30
N HIS A 96 8.19 -14.34 24.92
CA HIS A 96 8.79 -14.12 23.61
C HIS A 96 8.56 -15.30 22.67
N SER A 97 8.08 -15.08 21.45
CA SER A 97 7.83 -16.16 20.48
C SER A 97 7.00 -17.29 21.11
N SER A 98 7.38 -18.56 20.95
CA SER A 98 6.67 -19.68 21.61
C SER A 98 6.65 -19.62 23.15
N GLY A 99 7.55 -18.85 23.78
CA GLY A 99 7.50 -18.54 25.21
C GLY A 99 6.24 -17.78 25.65
N GLY A 100 5.50 -17.18 24.70
CA GLY A 100 4.14 -16.68 24.92
C GLY A 100 3.16 -17.75 25.42
N PHE A 101 3.29 -18.99 24.90
CA PHE A 101 2.54 -20.13 25.40
C PHE A 101 2.91 -20.42 26.85
N THR A 102 4.20 -20.52 27.17
CA THR A 102 4.69 -20.85 28.52
C THR A 102 4.32 -19.77 29.54
N ALA A 103 4.41 -18.50 29.16
CA ALA A 103 3.99 -17.37 30.01
C ALA A 103 2.49 -17.44 30.31
N THR A 104 1.66 -17.66 29.29
CA THR A 104 0.21 -17.84 29.46
C THR A 104 -0.10 -19.03 30.36
N ALA A 105 0.55 -20.16 30.09
CA ALA A 105 0.30 -21.41 30.77
C ALA A 105 0.70 -21.38 32.25
N SER A 106 1.79 -20.67 32.57
CA SER A 106 2.28 -20.51 33.95
C SER A 106 1.46 -19.51 34.77
N ALA A 107 0.71 -18.62 34.11
CA ALA A 107 -0.13 -17.61 34.75
C ALA A 107 -1.48 -18.15 35.27
N THR A 108 -1.39 -19.22 36.08
CA THR A 108 -2.53 -19.88 36.72
C THR A 108 -3.27 -18.93 37.67
N PRO A 109 -4.60 -19.06 37.82
CA PRO A 109 -5.40 -18.19 38.68
C PRO A 109 -4.86 -18.04 40.10
N GLU A 110 -4.28 -19.08 40.68
CA GLU A 110 -3.73 -19.10 42.05
C GLU A 110 -2.54 -18.17 42.24
N LEU A 111 -1.80 -17.88 41.15
CA LEU A 111 -0.63 -17.02 41.15
C LEU A 111 -0.94 -15.58 40.74
N GLN A 112 -2.14 -15.29 40.24
CA GLN A 112 -2.53 -13.95 39.81
C GLN A 112 -2.74 -13.00 41.00
N ALA A 113 -2.19 -11.78 40.92
CA ALA A 113 -2.19 -10.83 42.03
C ALA A 113 -3.61 -10.46 42.52
N LYS A 114 -4.58 -10.37 41.60
CA LYS A 114 -5.99 -10.10 41.94
C LYS A 114 -6.57 -11.20 42.83
N ILE A 115 -6.42 -12.47 42.43
CA ILE A 115 -6.96 -13.62 43.14
C ILE A 115 -6.24 -13.83 44.48
N ARG A 116 -4.92 -13.63 44.53
CA ARG A 116 -4.14 -13.70 45.76
C ARG A 116 -4.58 -12.63 46.76
N LYS A 117 -4.79 -11.40 46.31
CA LYS A 117 -5.29 -10.30 47.14
C LYS A 117 -6.68 -10.60 47.72
N GLU A 118 -7.57 -11.21 46.94
CA GLU A 118 -8.90 -11.67 47.42
C GLU A 118 -8.79 -12.72 48.53
N ARG A 119 -7.69 -13.50 48.57
CA ARG A 119 -7.38 -14.47 49.62
C ARG A 119 -6.55 -13.90 50.78
N GLY A 120 -6.27 -12.59 50.78
CA GLY A 120 -5.44 -11.93 51.80
C GLY A 120 -3.95 -12.22 51.69
N LEU A 121 -3.48 -12.69 50.52
CA LEU A 121 -2.07 -12.97 50.25
C LEU A 121 -1.43 -11.82 49.47
N ALA A 122 -0.16 -11.51 49.76
CA ALA A 122 0.63 -10.54 49.03
C ALA A 122 1.32 -11.17 47.80
N GLY A 123 1.81 -10.29 46.91
CA GLY A 123 2.45 -10.67 45.65
C GLY A 123 1.51 -11.29 44.62
N GLY A 124 2.03 -11.48 43.40
CA GLY A 124 1.32 -12.19 42.33
C GLY A 124 1.66 -11.67 40.95
N ILE A 125 1.17 -12.39 39.93
CA ILE A 125 1.32 -12.00 38.53
C ILE A 125 0.40 -10.81 38.27
N ILE A 126 0.97 -9.70 37.81
CA ILE A 126 0.26 -8.43 37.58
C ILE A 126 -0.05 -8.16 36.11
N GLY A 127 0.55 -8.91 35.19
CA GLY A 127 0.30 -8.80 33.76
C GLY A 127 1.19 -9.71 32.93
N ILE A 128 0.93 -9.74 31.63
CA ILE A 128 1.75 -10.44 30.64
C ILE A 128 2.11 -9.48 29.50
N PHE A 129 3.39 -9.39 29.18
CA PHE A 129 3.92 -8.67 28.03
C PHE A 129 4.37 -9.68 26.98
N TYR A 130 3.72 -9.71 25.83
CA TYR A 130 4.09 -10.57 24.72
C TYR A 130 5.00 -9.78 23.78
N ALA A 131 6.16 -10.33 23.43
CA ALA A 131 7.03 -9.80 22.39
C ALA A 131 7.05 -10.81 21.26
N CYS A 132 6.39 -10.51 20.14
CA CYS A 132 6.11 -11.45 19.06
C CYS A 132 5.66 -12.84 19.56
N GLY A 133 4.92 -12.88 20.67
CA GLY A 133 4.61 -14.10 21.42
C GLY A 133 3.46 -14.91 20.84
N PHE A 134 3.48 -16.23 20.95
CA PHE A 134 2.37 -17.07 20.49
C PHE A 134 1.17 -16.98 21.45
N LEU A 135 0.03 -16.47 20.97
CA LEU A 135 -1.25 -16.43 21.69
C LEU A 135 -2.15 -17.59 21.26
N ILE A 136 -1.84 -18.78 21.79
CA ILE A 136 -2.55 -20.02 21.47
C ILE A 136 -3.90 -20.09 22.22
N PRO A 137 -5.03 -20.42 21.56
CA PRO A 137 -6.30 -20.64 22.25
C PRO A 137 -6.25 -21.83 23.22
N VAL A 138 -7.05 -21.77 24.30
CA VAL A 138 -7.28 -22.94 25.17
C VAL A 138 -7.82 -24.11 24.34
N GLY A 139 -7.27 -25.31 24.57
CA GLY A 139 -7.62 -26.51 23.80
C GLY A 139 -6.71 -26.77 22.59
N GLU A 140 -5.82 -25.85 22.26
CA GLU A 140 -4.83 -26.02 21.20
C GLU A 140 -3.41 -26.14 21.77
N SER A 141 -2.53 -26.81 21.02
CA SER A 141 -1.08 -26.76 21.18
C SER A 141 -0.49 -25.75 20.18
N VAL A 142 0.77 -25.35 20.36
CA VAL A 142 1.47 -24.53 19.35
C VAL A 142 1.46 -25.23 18.00
N HIS A 143 1.72 -26.54 17.95
CA HIS A 143 1.67 -27.29 16.69
C HIS A 143 0.27 -27.27 16.09
N SER A 144 -0.73 -27.74 16.83
CA SER A 144 -2.08 -27.89 16.28
C SER A 144 -2.70 -26.54 15.85
N PHE A 145 -2.36 -25.43 16.51
CA PHE A 145 -2.84 -24.09 16.13
C PHE A 145 -2.32 -23.64 14.76
N PHE A 146 -1.04 -23.88 14.46
CA PHE A 146 -0.42 -23.45 13.21
C PHE A 146 -0.54 -24.46 12.05
N GLN A 147 -1.25 -25.58 12.26
CA GLN A 147 -1.49 -26.57 11.21
C GLN A 147 -2.89 -26.44 10.60
N PRO A 148 -3.05 -26.69 9.29
CA PRO A 148 -4.37 -26.73 8.65
C PRO A 148 -5.30 -27.74 9.31
N LYS A 149 -6.57 -27.35 9.50
CA LYS A 149 -7.61 -28.21 10.12
C LYS A 149 -8.39 -29.03 9.10
N ASP A 150 -8.23 -28.73 7.82
CA ASP A 150 -8.99 -29.27 6.69
C ASP A 150 -8.36 -30.51 6.05
N GLY A 151 -7.22 -30.98 6.59
CA GLY A 151 -6.46 -32.11 6.05
C GLY A 151 -5.45 -31.72 4.96
N SER A 152 -5.26 -30.42 4.70
CA SER A 152 -4.19 -29.93 3.83
C SER A 152 -2.80 -30.30 4.38
N PRO A 153 -1.76 -30.37 3.53
CA PRO A 153 -0.41 -30.72 3.95
C PRO A 153 0.10 -29.83 5.09
N SER A 154 0.87 -30.43 6.01
CA SER A 154 1.41 -29.71 7.15
C SER A 154 2.32 -28.55 6.73
N VAL A 155 2.15 -27.41 7.38
CA VAL A 155 2.93 -26.20 7.12
C VAL A 155 4.22 -26.24 7.93
N VAL A 156 5.34 -26.02 7.25
CA VAL A 156 6.67 -25.92 7.86
C VAL A 156 7.18 -24.49 7.68
N PRO A 157 7.50 -23.76 8.76
CA PRO A 157 8.05 -22.42 8.64
C PRO A 157 9.40 -22.41 7.89
N PRO A 158 9.72 -21.36 7.12
CA PRO A 158 10.91 -21.32 6.26
C PRO A 158 12.24 -21.35 7.04
N TYR A 159 12.21 -21.00 8.32
CA TYR A 159 13.36 -21.07 9.23
C TYR A 159 13.51 -22.44 9.93
N CYS A 160 12.61 -23.40 9.70
CA CYS A 160 12.62 -24.70 10.36
C CYS A 160 13.14 -25.81 9.44
N LYS A 161 14.14 -26.56 9.93
CA LYS A 161 14.56 -27.84 9.35
C LYS A 161 14.22 -28.99 10.29
N PHE A 162 13.30 -29.85 9.88
CA PHE A 162 13.01 -31.10 10.57
C PHE A 162 14.07 -32.17 10.29
N HIS A 163 14.36 -32.98 11.31
CA HIS A 163 15.31 -34.09 11.26
C HIS A 163 14.59 -35.44 11.11
N LYS A 164 15.30 -36.57 11.26
CA LYS A 164 14.84 -37.95 11.00
C LYS A 164 13.38 -38.26 11.37
N HIS A 165 12.90 -37.78 12.51
CA HIS A 165 11.57 -38.14 13.05
C HIS A 165 10.44 -37.16 12.69
N GLY A 166 10.70 -36.16 11.82
CA GLY A 166 9.68 -35.22 11.35
C GLY A 166 8.94 -34.51 12.49
N PHE A 167 7.61 -34.48 12.43
CA PHE A 167 6.77 -33.85 13.48
C PHE A 167 6.76 -34.57 14.83
N ASN A 168 7.33 -35.79 14.91
CA ASN A 168 7.55 -36.50 16.17
C ASN A 168 8.98 -36.24 16.72
N GLY A 169 9.76 -35.42 16.02
CA GLY A 169 11.16 -35.16 16.28
C GLY A 169 11.45 -33.73 16.75
N VAL A 170 12.70 -33.34 16.51
CA VAL A 170 13.20 -31.98 16.72
C VAL A 170 13.37 -31.26 15.39
N ALA A 171 13.25 -29.95 15.43
CA ALA A 171 13.63 -29.04 14.37
C ALA A 171 14.84 -28.21 14.83
N SER A 172 15.70 -27.84 13.89
CA SER A 172 16.74 -26.82 14.09
C SER A 172 16.45 -25.60 13.21
N ALA A 173 16.95 -24.44 13.62
CA ALA A 173 16.90 -23.22 12.84
C ALA A 173 17.75 -23.33 11.54
N VAL A 174 17.28 -22.71 10.45
CA VAL A 174 18.09 -22.41 9.26
C VAL A 174 18.14 -20.90 9.04
N GLU A 175 19.31 -20.37 8.67
CA GLU A 175 19.53 -18.92 8.52
C GLU A 175 19.07 -18.11 9.76
N GLY A 176 19.44 -18.56 10.96
CA GLY A 176 18.99 -17.95 12.23
C GLY A 176 19.35 -16.46 12.35
N ALA A 177 20.49 -16.04 11.81
CA ALA A 177 20.87 -14.63 11.75
C ALA A 177 19.84 -13.78 10.98
N LYS A 178 19.27 -14.33 9.91
CA LYS A 178 18.25 -13.68 9.08
C LYS A 178 16.87 -13.74 9.72
N TYR A 179 16.47 -14.86 10.31
CA TYR A 179 15.09 -15.02 10.78
C TYR A 179 14.88 -14.56 12.22
N PHE A 180 15.85 -14.76 13.11
CA PHE A 180 15.70 -14.46 14.54
C PHE A 180 16.42 -13.18 14.97
N PHE A 181 17.44 -12.75 14.21
CA PHE A 181 18.31 -11.64 14.59
C PHE A 181 18.42 -10.56 13.50
N ASN A 182 17.43 -10.45 12.62
CA ASN A 182 17.41 -9.38 11.62
C ASN A 182 17.30 -8.00 12.28
N GLY A 183 18.12 -7.07 11.80
CA GLY A 183 18.26 -5.74 12.38
C GLY A 183 19.51 -5.57 13.26
N LEU A 184 20.22 -6.65 13.59
CA LEU A 184 21.57 -6.59 14.13
C LEU A 184 22.62 -6.49 13.01
N ASP A 185 23.80 -5.97 13.34
CA ASP A 185 24.94 -6.08 12.43
C ASP A 185 25.36 -7.55 12.24
N ASP A 186 26.04 -7.84 11.13
CA ASP A 186 26.41 -9.22 10.75
C ASP A 186 27.21 -9.96 11.83
N ALA A 187 28.04 -9.25 12.61
CA ALA A 187 28.87 -9.88 13.63
C ALA A 187 28.03 -10.24 14.86
N GLN A 188 27.16 -9.34 15.29
CA GLN A 188 26.20 -9.56 16.37
C GLN A 188 25.19 -10.66 16.00
N ALA A 189 24.62 -10.60 14.79
CA ALA A 189 23.66 -11.58 14.31
C ALA A 189 24.28 -13.00 14.26
N LYS A 190 25.52 -13.15 13.76
CA LYS A 190 26.24 -14.43 13.77
C LYS A 190 26.58 -14.92 15.18
N HIS A 191 26.93 -14.00 16.08
CA HIS A 191 27.19 -14.36 17.46
C HIS A 191 25.94 -14.96 18.11
N TYR A 192 24.79 -14.27 18.05
CA TYR A 192 23.56 -14.81 18.65
C TYR A 192 23.00 -16.01 17.89
N GLU A 193 23.18 -16.10 16.58
CA GLU A 193 22.85 -17.31 15.80
C GLU A 193 23.60 -18.54 16.35
N SER A 194 24.86 -18.39 16.75
CA SER A 194 25.64 -19.50 17.33
C SER A 194 25.13 -19.98 18.69
N THR A 195 24.26 -19.22 19.35
CA THR A 195 23.62 -19.57 20.63
C THR A 195 22.29 -20.30 20.45
N LEU A 196 21.80 -20.42 19.21
CA LEU A 196 20.55 -21.13 18.91
C LEU A 196 20.71 -22.64 19.12
N THR A 197 19.65 -23.24 19.63
CA THR A 197 19.52 -24.68 19.89
C THR A 197 18.53 -25.32 18.88
N ALA A 198 18.00 -26.49 19.21
CA ALA A 198 16.86 -27.10 18.56
C ALA A 198 15.58 -26.93 19.39
N SER A 199 14.43 -27.26 18.79
CA SER A 199 13.14 -27.32 19.48
C SER A 199 12.39 -28.57 19.05
N PRO A 200 11.79 -29.34 19.98
CA PRO A 200 10.80 -30.33 19.62
C PRO A 200 9.52 -29.66 19.12
N VAL A 201 8.68 -30.44 18.43
CA VAL A 201 7.34 -30.00 18.10
C VAL A 201 6.47 -29.98 19.35
N PHE A 202 5.88 -28.83 19.64
CA PHE A 202 5.10 -28.59 20.85
C PHE A 202 3.67 -29.10 20.69
N GLN A 203 3.38 -30.19 21.41
CA GLN A 203 2.09 -30.88 21.44
C GLN A 203 1.32 -30.65 22.75
N THR A 204 1.94 -30.06 23.77
CA THR A 204 1.22 -29.68 25.01
C THR A 204 0.07 -28.73 24.66
N VAL A 205 -1.12 -29.07 25.14
CA VAL A 205 -2.34 -28.27 24.97
C VAL A 205 -2.42 -27.20 26.06
N LEU A 206 -2.81 -25.98 25.68
CA LEU A 206 -3.06 -24.91 26.64
C LEU A 206 -4.37 -25.15 27.39
N HIS A 207 -4.33 -25.01 28.72
CA HIS A 207 -5.50 -25.29 29.58
C HIS A 207 -6.05 -24.07 30.32
N ASN A 208 -5.34 -22.94 30.31
CA ASN A 208 -5.69 -21.72 31.02
C ASN A 208 -5.62 -20.50 30.11
N ASP A 209 -6.58 -19.61 30.32
CA ASP A 209 -6.78 -18.41 29.53
C ASP A 209 -6.31 -17.18 30.32
N ALA A 210 -5.00 -17.02 30.49
CA ALA A 210 -4.47 -15.99 31.39
C ALA A 210 -4.71 -14.56 30.90
N TYR A 211 -4.78 -14.36 29.58
CA TYR A 211 -4.94 -13.05 28.96
C TYR A 211 -6.40 -12.52 28.97
N SER A 212 -7.39 -13.34 29.38
CA SER A 212 -8.72 -12.85 29.76
C SER A 212 -8.80 -12.36 31.22
N ALA A 213 -7.84 -12.77 32.06
CA ALA A 213 -7.82 -12.46 33.49
C ALA A 213 -6.79 -11.39 33.88
N LEU A 214 -5.72 -11.24 33.10
CA LEU A 214 -4.60 -10.34 33.38
C LEU A 214 -4.48 -9.22 32.35
N PRO A 215 -4.08 -8.00 32.77
CA PRO A 215 -3.63 -6.97 31.85
C PRO A 215 -2.55 -7.53 30.93
N SER A 216 -2.78 -7.42 29.62
CA SER A 216 -1.90 -7.98 28.61
C SER A 216 -1.54 -6.93 27.58
N THR A 217 -0.28 -6.89 27.17
CA THR A 217 0.19 -6.04 26.07
C THR A 217 1.01 -6.89 25.12
N TYR A 218 0.79 -6.69 23.83
CA TYR A 218 1.47 -7.38 22.76
C TYR A 218 2.30 -6.38 21.96
N LEU A 219 3.61 -6.63 21.87
CA LEU A 219 4.55 -5.92 21.04
C LEU A 219 4.67 -6.65 19.69
N VAL A 220 4.08 -6.05 18.67
CA VAL A 220 4.18 -6.47 17.27
C VAL A 220 5.51 -6.00 16.70
N THR A 221 6.31 -6.93 16.18
CA THR A 221 7.57 -6.68 15.49
C THR A 221 7.32 -6.61 13.99
N GLU A 222 7.36 -5.41 13.42
CA GLU A 222 6.88 -5.14 12.05
C GLU A 222 7.79 -5.74 10.97
N ASP A 223 9.09 -5.91 11.26
CA ASP A 223 10.07 -6.48 10.34
C ASP A 223 10.39 -7.96 10.65
N ASP A 224 9.54 -8.63 11.44
CA ASP A 224 9.78 -10.02 11.86
C ASP A 224 9.65 -11.01 10.69
N LEU A 225 10.77 -11.63 10.34
CA LEU A 225 10.84 -12.62 9.25
C LEU A 225 10.48 -14.04 9.71
N ALA A 226 10.50 -14.32 11.01
CA ALA A 226 10.14 -15.62 11.58
C ALA A 226 8.64 -15.72 11.90
N LEU A 227 8.05 -14.65 12.41
CA LEU A 227 6.62 -14.56 12.69
C LEU A 227 6.09 -13.25 12.10
N PRO A 228 5.65 -13.24 10.83
CA PRO A 228 5.24 -12.00 10.17
C PRO A 228 4.18 -11.24 10.95
N ALA A 229 4.24 -9.91 10.94
CA ALA A 229 3.35 -9.04 11.73
C ALA A 229 1.86 -9.37 11.55
N ALA A 230 1.43 -9.75 10.34
CA ALA A 230 0.06 -10.17 10.07
C ALA A 230 -0.38 -11.40 10.89
N TYR A 231 0.52 -12.38 11.10
CA TYR A 231 0.23 -13.53 11.97
C TYR A 231 0.17 -13.12 13.44
N GLN A 232 1.04 -12.21 13.86
CA GLN A 232 1.03 -11.66 15.23
C GLN A 232 -0.30 -10.94 15.52
N GLU A 233 -0.69 -10.02 14.62
CA GLU A 233 -1.92 -9.26 14.72
C GLU A 233 -3.16 -10.16 14.61
N GLY A 234 -3.12 -11.16 13.73
CA GLY A 234 -4.17 -12.17 13.61
C GLY A 234 -4.38 -12.97 14.90
N MET A 235 -3.30 -13.38 15.56
CA MET A 235 -3.39 -14.03 16.87
C MET A 235 -3.99 -13.11 17.94
N VAL A 236 -3.58 -11.84 18.00
CA VAL A 236 -4.16 -10.87 18.95
C VAL A 236 -5.64 -10.62 18.64
N ALA A 237 -5.99 -10.43 17.37
CA ALA A 237 -7.36 -10.20 16.93
C ALA A 237 -8.26 -11.40 17.24
N LEU A 238 -7.77 -12.62 17.04
CA LEU A 238 -8.46 -13.85 17.41
C LEU A 238 -8.81 -13.86 18.89
N GLN A 239 -7.86 -13.52 19.77
CA GLN A 239 -8.11 -13.51 21.21
C GLN A 239 -9.01 -12.34 21.64
N ASN A 240 -8.81 -11.14 21.08
CA ASN A 240 -9.60 -9.93 21.35
C ASN A 240 -11.01 -9.97 20.73
N SER A 241 -11.31 -10.96 19.89
CA SER A 241 -12.70 -11.20 19.42
C SER A 241 -13.64 -11.59 20.57
N ARG A 242 -13.08 -12.04 21.70
CA ARG A 242 -13.80 -12.40 22.91
C ARG A 242 -13.99 -11.15 23.79
N PRO A 243 -15.23 -10.78 24.18
CA PRO A 243 -15.52 -9.53 24.90
C PRO A 243 -14.77 -9.32 26.22
N GLU A 244 -14.38 -10.41 26.89
CA GLU A 244 -13.66 -10.42 28.15
C GLU A 244 -12.14 -10.23 28.01
N VAL A 245 -11.62 -10.26 26.78
CA VAL A 245 -10.18 -10.16 26.50
C VAL A 245 -9.86 -8.80 25.90
N ASN A 246 -8.84 -8.16 26.47
CA ASN A 246 -8.37 -6.87 25.99
C ASN A 246 -6.84 -6.82 26.06
N ILE A 247 -6.21 -7.37 25.03
CA ILE A 247 -4.76 -7.32 24.83
C ILE A 247 -4.46 -6.02 24.08
N GLY A 248 -3.72 -5.11 24.73
CA GLY A 248 -3.24 -3.88 24.09
C GLY A 248 -2.16 -4.19 23.05
N ILE A 249 -2.12 -3.45 21.95
CA ILE A 249 -1.11 -3.62 20.89
C ILE A 249 -0.16 -2.43 20.89
N VAL A 250 1.14 -2.72 20.83
CA VAL A 250 2.23 -1.77 20.57
C VAL A 250 2.99 -2.30 19.37
N LYS A 251 3.39 -1.43 18.43
CA LYS A 251 4.17 -1.84 17.26
C LYS A 251 5.60 -1.30 17.34
N CYS A 252 6.54 -2.04 16.79
CA CYS A 252 7.94 -1.62 16.67
C CYS A 252 8.55 -2.06 15.33
N PRO A 253 9.29 -1.17 14.63
CA PRO A 253 9.92 -1.45 13.35
C PRO A 253 11.20 -2.25 13.56
N THR A 254 11.05 -3.52 13.89
CA THR A 254 12.18 -4.38 14.22
C THR A 254 11.90 -5.85 13.95
N GLY A 255 12.97 -6.65 13.92
CA GLY A 255 12.94 -8.09 13.68
C GLY A 255 12.46 -8.92 14.88
N HIS A 256 12.65 -10.23 14.78
CA HIS A 256 12.10 -11.17 15.76
C HIS A 256 12.61 -10.98 17.20
N SER A 257 13.80 -10.40 17.38
CA SER A 257 14.43 -10.19 18.69
C SER A 257 14.45 -8.70 19.11
N PRO A 258 13.29 -8.07 19.39
CA PRO A 258 13.18 -6.63 19.65
C PRO A 258 14.00 -6.17 20.85
N HIS A 259 14.26 -7.08 21.80
CA HIS A 259 15.06 -6.83 23.00
C HIS A 259 16.56 -6.61 22.70
N LEU A 260 17.02 -6.93 21.48
CA LEU A 260 18.37 -6.69 21.00
C LEU A 260 18.43 -5.55 19.97
N THR A 261 17.42 -5.44 19.12
CA THR A 261 17.43 -4.58 17.93
C THR A 261 16.69 -3.26 18.12
N TRP A 262 15.73 -3.17 19.03
CA TRP A 262 14.93 -1.97 19.27
C TRP A 262 15.23 -1.33 20.63
N ILE A 263 16.50 -0.91 20.76
CA ILE A 263 17.09 -0.40 22.01
C ILE A 263 17.16 1.14 22.08
N GLU A 264 16.77 1.85 21.03
CA GLU A 264 16.75 3.32 21.03
C GLU A 264 15.59 3.85 21.87
N GLY A 265 15.93 4.61 22.92
CA GLY A 265 15.02 4.97 24.02
C GLY A 265 15.35 4.30 25.36
N CYS A 266 16.18 3.25 25.36
CA CYS A 266 16.68 2.59 26.58
C CYS A 266 18.07 3.09 27.06
N ARG A 267 18.68 4.07 26.37
CA ARG A 267 19.87 4.76 26.89
C ARG A 267 19.45 5.80 27.94
N VAL A 268 19.67 5.45 29.20
CA VAL A 268 19.66 6.29 30.42
C VAL A 268 19.20 7.75 30.18
N ILE A 269 17.89 7.98 30.31
CA ILE A 269 17.35 9.34 30.39
C ILE A 269 17.61 9.84 31.81
N ASN A 270 18.55 10.78 31.96
CA ASN A 270 18.67 11.59 33.17
C ASN A 270 17.35 12.34 33.40
N ALA A 271 16.75 12.13 34.57
CA ALA A 271 15.39 12.53 34.93
C ALA A 271 15.15 14.05 35.11
N ALA A 272 15.77 14.91 34.30
CA ALA A 272 15.79 16.36 34.53
C ALA A 272 15.10 17.23 33.46
N SER A 273 14.58 16.69 32.36
CA SER A 273 14.06 17.54 31.27
C SER A 273 12.77 17.04 30.60
N LEU A 274 11.73 16.78 31.38
CA LEU A 274 10.35 16.78 30.86
C LEU A 274 9.51 17.80 31.65
N PRO A 275 8.70 18.65 30.98
CA PRO A 275 7.87 19.63 31.65
C PRO A 275 6.78 18.91 32.47
N ARG A 276 6.68 19.29 33.75
CA ARG A 276 5.63 18.82 34.66
C ARG A 276 4.29 19.39 34.21
N HIS A 277 3.44 18.55 33.61
CA HIS A 277 2.02 18.85 33.55
C HIS A 277 1.42 18.67 34.95
N THR A 278 1.00 19.79 35.51
CA THR A 278 0.21 19.87 36.74
C THR A 278 -1.10 19.12 36.58
N GLN A 279 -1.44 18.36 37.62
CA GLN A 279 -2.72 17.69 37.82
C GLN A 279 -3.90 18.63 37.47
N SER A 280 -4.75 18.22 36.54
CA SER A 280 -6.14 18.68 36.51
C SER A 280 -7.06 17.51 36.86
N GLU A 281 -8.04 17.83 37.67
CA GLU A 281 -8.96 16.93 38.36
C GLU A 281 -9.70 15.96 37.42
N ALA A 282 -10.03 14.81 38.01
CA ALA A 282 -10.79 13.73 37.40
C ALA A 282 -12.13 14.22 36.82
N THR A 283 -12.24 14.20 35.50
CA THR A 283 -13.52 14.04 34.80
C THR A 283 -13.35 12.94 33.77
N GLY A 284 -14.29 11.98 33.77
CA GLY A 284 -14.19 10.77 32.97
C GLY A 284 -14.13 11.07 31.48
N TYR A 285 -13.01 10.74 30.84
CA TYR A 285 -12.90 10.68 29.39
C TYR A 285 -12.83 9.22 28.95
N LYS A 286 -13.92 8.74 28.34
CA LYS A 286 -13.91 7.56 27.47
C LYS A 286 -12.83 7.79 26.40
N ASN A 287 -11.88 6.88 26.30
CA ASN A 287 -10.79 6.98 25.33
C ASN A 287 -11.33 6.60 23.93
N GLN A 288 -12.06 7.51 23.28
CA GLN A 288 -12.63 7.28 21.95
C GLN A 288 -11.57 7.50 20.86
N THR A 289 -11.27 6.47 20.08
CA THR A 289 -10.62 6.59 18.77
C THR A 289 -11.45 7.55 17.91
N ILE A 290 -10.84 8.59 17.33
CA ILE A 290 -11.54 9.57 16.49
C ILE A 290 -11.67 8.96 15.09
N CYS A 291 -12.81 8.35 14.82
CA CYS A 291 -13.16 7.79 13.51
C CYS A 291 -14.18 8.67 12.79
N ARG A 292 -14.17 8.65 11.45
CA ARG A 292 -15.25 9.20 10.64
C ARG A 292 -16.53 8.38 10.88
N CYS A 293 -17.66 9.06 10.89
CA CYS A 293 -18.96 8.44 11.08
C CYS A 293 -19.32 7.58 9.87
N LEU A 294 -19.90 6.40 10.13
CA LEU A 294 -20.38 5.46 9.12
C LEU A 294 -21.90 5.26 9.22
N PRO A 295 -22.56 4.82 8.12
CA PRO A 295 -23.95 4.39 8.15
C PRO A 295 -24.20 3.34 9.25
N GLY A 296 -25.31 3.48 9.97
CA GLY A 296 -25.70 2.59 11.06
C GLY A 296 -25.16 2.95 12.45
N TYR A 297 -24.26 3.93 12.56
CA TYR A 297 -23.79 4.45 13.84
C TYR A 297 -24.66 5.62 14.32
N ASP A 298 -24.72 5.85 15.64
CA ASP A 298 -25.53 6.93 16.26
C ASP A 298 -25.17 8.34 15.76
N CYS A 299 -23.94 8.54 15.32
CA CYS A 299 -23.49 9.82 14.75
C CYS A 299 -24.02 10.08 13.34
N TRP A 300 -24.58 9.07 12.66
CA TRP A 300 -24.95 9.17 11.24
C TRP A 300 -26.21 10.04 11.10
N PRO A 301 -26.24 11.01 10.15
CA PRO A 301 -27.37 11.91 10.05
C PRO A 301 -28.68 11.16 9.75
N THR A 302 -29.76 11.65 10.35
CA THR A 302 -31.11 11.13 10.11
C THR A 302 -31.57 11.42 8.68
N PRO A 303 -32.57 10.70 8.16
CA PRO A 303 -33.12 10.98 6.82
C PRO A 303 -33.57 12.44 6.62
N GLU A 304 -34.10 13.09 7.66
CA GLU A 304 -34.49 14.51 7.61
C GLU A 304 -33.27 15.43 7.42
N VAL A 305 -32.16 15.15 8.11
CA VAL A 305 -30.91 15.92 7.94
C VAL A 305 -30.36 15.77 6.52
N TRP A 306 -30.40 14.55 5.96
CA TRP A 306 -30.03 14.31 4.56
C TRP A 306 -30.95 15.02 3.57
N ALA A 307 -32.27 15.02 3.81
CA ALA A 307 -33.23 15.72 2.97
C ALA A 307 -33.01 17.24 2.99
N ASN A 308 -32.74 17.83 4.15
CA ASN A 308 -32.40 19.25 4.29
C ASN A 308 -31.10 19.61 3.58
N PHE A 309 -30.08 18.75 3.68
CA PHE A 309 -28.83 18.92 2.94
C PHE A 309 -29.09 18.87 1.43
N ASN A 310 -29.87 17.89 0.96
CA ASN A 310 -30.24 17.80 -0.45
C ASN A 310 -31.01 19.04 -0.93
N GLN A 311 -31.96 19.55 -0.14
CA GLN A 311 -32.67 20.79 -0.44
C GLN A 311 -31.70 21.98 -0.55
N SER A 312 -30.72 22.08 0.35
CA SER A 312 -29.70 23.14 0.31
C SER A 312 -28.83 23.09 -0.96
N LEU A 313 -28.67 21.89 -1.54
CA LEU A 313 -27.96 21.65 -2.80
C LEU A 313 -28.86 21.82 -4.04
N GLY A 314 -30.16 22.07 -3.86
CA GLY A 314 -31.12 22.14 -4.96
C GLY A 314 -31.45 20.79 -5.58
N GLY A 315 -31.43 19.71 -4.79
CA GLY A 315 -31.79 18.35 -5.27
C GLY A 315 -30.64 17.53 -5.86
N LYS A 316 -29.38 17.97 -5.68
CA LYS A 316 -28.18 17.37 -6.30
C LYS A 316 -27.52 16.25 -5.48
N LEU A 317 -28.10 15.87 -4.33
CA LEU A 317 -27.59 14.74 -3.55
C LEU A 317 -28.11 13.43 -4.15
N ILE A 318 -27.18 12.56 -4.53
CA ILE A 318 -27.45 11.26 -5.13
C ILE A 318 -27.13 10.18 -4.10
N ALA A 319 -28.14 9.40 -3.70
CA ALA A 319 -27.91 8.17 -2.94
C ALA A 319 -27.29 7.11 -3.86
N THR A 320 -26.24 6.44 -3.40
CA THR A 320 -25.55 5.46 -4.23
C THR A 320 -26.42 4.25 -4.51
N LYS A 321 -26.59 3.97 -5.80
CA LYS A 321 -27.03 2.70 -6.35
C LYS A 321 -25.86 2.12 -7.17
N PRO A 322 -25.25 0.99 -6.75
CA PRO A 322 -24.15 0.39 -7.49
C PRO A 322 -24.54 0.10 -8.94
N LEU A 323 -23.63 0.35 -9.89
CA LEU A 323 -23.93 0.25 -11.32
C LEU A 323 -24.44 -1.14 -11.74
N ALA A 324 -23.92 -2.20 -11.11
CA ALA A 324 -24.28 -3.58 -11.38
C ALA A 324 -25.48 -4.10 -10.58
N SER A 325 -26.26 -3.24 -9.91
CA SER A 325 -27.34 -3.72 -9.03
C SER A 325 -28.36 -4.62 -9.73
N SER A 326 -28.66 -4.39 -11.01
CA SER A 326 -29.58 -5.23 -11.79
C SER A 326 -29.06 -6.65 -12.04
N CYS A 327 -27.79 -6.94 -11.77
CA CYS A 327 -27.22 -8.28 -11.84
C CYS A 327 -27.52 -9.15 -10.62
N HIS A 328 -28.13 -8.59 -9.56
CA HIS A 328 -28.37 -9.27 -8.29
C HIS A 328 -29.86 -9.26 -7.91
N LEU A 329 -30.26 -10.17 -7.03
CA LEU A 329 -31.67 -10.41 -6.71
C LEU A 329 -32.35 -9.32 -5.85
N ASP A 330 -31.61 -8.58 -5.03
CA ASP A 330 -31.98 -7.33 -4.32
C ASP A 330 -30.72 -6.87 -3.51
N PRO A 331 -30.57 -5.65 -2.93
CA PRO A 331 -31.61 -4.78 -2.34
C PRO A 331 -31.93 -3.46 -3.10
N PHE A 332 -31.30 -3.16 -4.24
CA PHE A 332 -31.41 -1.82 -4.86
C PHE A 332 -32.37 -1.73 -6.04
N GLU A 333 -32.59 -2.83 -6.75
CA GLU A 333 -33.53 -2.94 -7.86
C GLU A 333 -33.83 -4.40 -8.16
N THR A 334 -34.92 -4.64 -8.90
CA THR A 334 -35.25 -5.97 -9.40
C THR A 334 -34.19 -6.47 -10.38
N TYR A 335 -33.74 -7.72 -10.19
CA TYR A 335 -32.89 -8.42 -11.14
C TYR A 335 -33.41 -8.29 -12.58
N ASN A 336 -32.52 -7.92 -13.49
CA ASN A 336 -32.81 -7.81 -14.93
C ASN A 336 -31.65 -8.42 -15.71
N GLU A 337 -31.90 -9.60 -16.28
CA GLU A 337 -30.91 -10.39 -17.03
C GLU A 337 -30.38 -9.66 -18.27
N GLU A 338 -31.26 -8.99 -19.02
CA GLU A 338 -30.88 -8.23 -20.21
C GLU A 338 -29.98 -7.04 -19.84
N ASN A 339 -30.35 -6.29 -18.81
CA ASN A 339 -29.53 -5.17 -18.35
C ASN A 339 -28.20 -5.65 -17.77
N CYS A 340 -28.19 -6.77 -17.04
CA CYS A 340 -26.95 -7.36 -16.54
C CYS A 340 -26.00 -7.75 -17.68
N ALA A 341 -26.51 -8.41 -18.73
CA ALA A 341 -25.71 -8.77 -19.90
C ALA A 341 -25.13 -7.53 -20.60
N ILE A 342 -25.91 -6.44 -20.71
CA ILE A 342 -25.42 -5.16 -21.27
C ILE A 342 -24.29 -4.57 -20.40
N ILE A 343 -24.44 -4.61 -19.07
CA ILE A 343 -23.41 -4.13 -18.14
C ILE A 343 -22.15 -4.96 -18.26
N GLN A 344 -22.26 -6.30 -18.24
CA GLN A 344 -21.13 -7.22 -18.38
C GLN A 344 -20.35 -6.98 -19.69
N ALA A 345 -21.06 -6.84 -20.81
CA ALA A 345 -20.45 -6.63 -22.13
C ALA A 345 -19.69 -5.29 -22.26
N LYS A 346 -19.97 -4.32 -21.38
CA LYS A 346 -19.40 -2.98 -21.42
C LYS A 346 -18.61 -2.63 -20.17
N TRP A 347 -18.42 -3.57 -19.25
CA TRP A 347 -17.79 -3.33 -17.96
C TRP A 347 -16.37 -2.80 -18.15
N SER A 348 -15.58 -3.39 -19.06
CA SER A 348 -14.22 -2.92 -19.36
C SER A 348 -14.14 -1.54 -20.04
N LEU A 349 -15.26 -0.89 -20.38
CA LEU A 349 -15.25 0.43 -21.02
C LEU A 349 -15.33 1.54 -19.97
N ALA A 350 -14.37 2.45 -19.95
CA ALA A 350 -14.37 3.59 -19.02
C ALA A 350 -15.66 4.41 -19.12
N GLU A 351 -16.21 4.60 -20.32
CA GLU A 351 -17.45 5.35 -20.58
C GLU A 351 -18.67 4.79 -19.82
N THR A 352 -18.67 3.49 -19.54
CA THR A 352 -19.70 2.83 -18.72
C THR A 352 -19.65 3.35 -17.28
N HIS A 353 -18.45 3.46 -16.72
CA HIS A 353 -18.22 3.89 -15.33
C HIS A 353 -18.34 5.41 -15.14
N LEU A 354 -17.99 6.22 -16.15
CA LEU A 354 -18.06 7.69 -16.10
C LEU A 354 -19.47 8.23 -15.80
N LYS A 355 -20.51 7.50 -16.20
CA LYS A 355 -21.92 7.88 -16.00
C LYS A 355 -22.41 7.63 -14.57
N SER A 356 -21.66 6.85 -13.79
CA SER A 356 -22.01 6.53 -12.42
C SER A 356 -21.28 7.46 -11.45
N SER A 357 -22.04 7.99 -10.49
CA SER A 357 -21.52 8.82 -9.40
C SER A 357 -20.70 8.04 -8.36
N SER A 358 -20.63 6.71 -8.46
CA SER A 358 -19.99 5.85 -7.47
C SER A 358 -19.13 4.72 -8.05
N SER A 359 -19.28 4.38 -9.34
CA SER A 359 -18.62 3.19 -9.91
C SER A 359 -17.09 3.26 -9.89
N ILE A 360 -16.45 2.19 -9.45
CA ILE A 360 -14.99 2.10 -9.29
C ILE A 360 -14.44 1.31 -10.49
N MET A 361 -13.43 1.86 -11.18
CA MET A 361 -12.79 1.18 -12.32
C MET A 361 -11.70 0.20 -11.88
N SER A 362 -11.06 0.44 -10.72
CA SER A 362 -10.10 -0.48 -10.13
C SER A 362 -10.82 -1.61 -9.36
N PRO A 363 -10.75 -2.86 -9.82
CA PRO A 363 -11.61 -3.93 -9.34
C PRO A 363 -11.19 -4.39 -7.93
N PHE A 364 -9.90 -4.27 -7.61
CA PHE A 364 -9.38 -4.48 -6.25
C PHE A 364 -10.13 -3.64 -5.22
N PHE A 365 -10.39 -2.37 -5.54
CA PHE A 365 -11.09 -1.45 -4.64
C PHE A 365 -12.60 -1.52 -4.76
N ALA A 366 -13.17 -2.03 -5.85
CA ALA A 366 -14.58 -2.42 -5.91
C ALA A 366 -14.88 -3.59 -4.96
N ASN A 367 -13.88 -4.44 -4.71
CA ASN A 367 -13.85 -5.49 -3.69
C ASN A 367 -15.09 -6.39 -3.71
N TYR A 368 -15.54 -6.74 -4.91
CA TYR A 368 -16.73 -7.58 -5.15
C TYR A 368 -18.01 -7.11 -4.45
N SER A 369 -18.11 -5.81 -4.08
CA SER A 369 -19.24 -5.31 -3.28
C SER A 369 -20.56 -5.41 -4.02
N CYS A 370 -20.54 -5.21 -5.34
CA CYS A 370 -21.65 -5.44 -6.26
C CYS A 370 -21.06 -5.64 -7.66
N ASP A 371 -20.58 -6.85 -7.90
CA ASP A 371 -19.83 -7.20 -9.11
C ASP A 371 -20.73 -7.93 -10.13
N PRO A 372 -20.79 -7.47 -11.40
CA PRO A 372 -21.71 -8.02 -12.38
C PRO A 372 -21.38 -9.46 -12.81
N PHE A 373 -20.19 -9.98 -12.50
CA PHE A 373 -19.77 -11.34 -12.83
C PHE A 373 -19.96 -12.32 -11.67
N SER A 374 -20.29 -11.82 -10.47
CA SER A 374 -20.66 -12.67 -9.34
C SER A 374 -22.04 -13.32 -9.57
N PRO A 375 -22.32 -14.50 -8.97
CA PRO A 375 -23.65 -15.11 -9.04
C PRO A 375 -24.76 -14.12 -8.66
N LYS A 376 -25.93 -14.19 -9.31
CA LYS A 376 -27.06 -13.28 -9.01
C LYS A 376 -27.56 -13.33 -7.56
N SER A 377 -27.28 -14.42 -6.84
CA SER A 377 -27.58 -14.60 -5.42
C SER A 377 -26.53 -13.98 -4.49
N SER A 378 -25.40 -13.52 -5.02
CA SER A 378 -24.37 -12.82 -4.25
C SER A 378 -24.92 -11.50 -3.74
N ARG A 379 -24.43 -11.07 -2.59
CA ARG A 379 -24.76 -9.76 -2.04
C ARG A 379 -24.36 -8.66 -3.03
N CYS A 380 -25.26 -7.72 -3.25
CA CYS A 380 -24.92 -6.41 -3.81
C CYS A 380 -25.08 -5.39 -2.68
N ILE A 381 -23.99 -4.74 -2.29
CA ILE A 381 -23.95 -3.74 -1.22
C ILE A 381 -23.17 -2.51 -1.67
N ILE A 382 -23.32 -1.40 -0.95
CA ILE A 382 -22.50 -0.20 -1.18
C ILE A 382 -21.04 -0.48 -0.84
N GLY A 383 -20.74 -1.17 0.27
CA GLY A 383 -19.37 -1.60 0.59
C GLY A 383 -18.35 -0.45 0.53
N THR A 384 -17.38 -0.55 -0.37
CA THR A 384 -16.30 0.44 -0.58
C THR A 384 -16.71 1.62 -1.46
N TYR A 385 -17.89 1.57 -2.09
CA TYR A 385 -18.45 2.69 -2.85
C TYR A 385 -18.81 3.82 -1.88
N VAL A 386 -18.84 5.05 -2.38
CA VAL A 386 -19.33 6.20 -1.62
C VAL A 386 -20.81 6.00 -1.27
N GLN A 387 -21.25 6.48 -0.11
CA GLN A 387 -22.63 6.35 0.34
C GLN A 387 -23.57 7.33 -0.37
N TYR A 388 -23.08 8.56 -0.55
CA TYR A 388 -23.74 9.60 -1.32
C TYR A 388 -22.73 10.29 -2.23
N ALA A 389 -23.23 10.87 -3.32
CA ALA A 389 -22.46 11.78 -4.15
C ALA A 389 -23.24 13.08 -4.33
N VAL A 390 -22.53 14.21 -4.35
CA VAL A 390 -23.08 15.52 -4.72
C VAL A 390 -22.70 15.77 -6.17
N ASP A 391 -23.71 15.83 -7.04
CA ASP A 391 -23.53 16.22 -8.45
C ASP A 391 -23.23 17.71 -8.52
N ALA A 392 -21.96 18.05 -8.47
CA ALA A 392 -21.53 19.41 -8.20
C ALA A 392 -21.47 20.25 -9.48
N SER A 393 -22.09 21.42 -9.42
CA SER A 393 -22.16 22.39 -10.53
C SER A 393 -21.30 23.64 -10.31
N GLY A 394 -20.67 23.78 -9.14
CA GLY A 394 -19.78 24.89 -8.84
C GLY A 394 -19.33 24.96 -7.39
N ALA A 395 -18.58 26.02 -7.05
CA ALA A 395 -17.99 26.20 -5.73
C ALA A 395 -19.01 26.20 -4.57
N SER A 396 -20.25 26.68 -4.78
CA SER A 396 -21.29 26.67 -3.74
C SER A 396 -21.63 25.26 -3.27
N ASP A 397 -21.71 24.30 -4.21
CA ASP A 397 -21.99 22.90 -3.88
C ASP A 397 -20.81 22.28 -3.11
N TYR A 398 -19.56 22.62 -3.47
CA TYR A 398 -18.36 22.18 -2.75
C TYR A 398 -18.36 22.67 -1.30
N LYS A 399 -18.59 23.98 -1.10
CA LYS A 399 -18.60 24.61 0.22
C LYS A 399 -19.66 23.99 1.13
N LYS A 400 -20.90 23.88 0.65
CA LYS A 400 -21.99 23.24 1.38
C LYS A 400 -21.66 21.78 1.75
N THR A 401 -21.04 21.05 0.83
CA THR A 401 -20.65 19.66 1.08
C THR A 401 -19.56 19.56 2.14
N ILE A 402 -18.51 20.39 2.04
CA ILE A 402 -17.41 20.48 3.02
C ILE A 402 -17.95 20.85 4.40
N GLU A 403 -18.80 21.86 4.49
CA GLU A 403 -19.44 22.28 5.74
C GLU A 403 -20.27 21.14 6.35
N PHE A 404 -21.07 20.45 5.53
CA PHE A 404 -21.91 19.35 5.97
C PHE A 404 -21.09 18.17 6.51
N VAL A 405 -20.11 17.67 5.76
CA VAL A 405 -19.30 16.51 6.17
C VAL A 405 -18.45 16.84 7.39
N ARG A 406 -17.94 18.08 7.52
CA ARG A 406 -17.23 18.52 8.73
C ARG A 406 -18.16 18.53 9.94
N LYS A 407 -19.34 19.12 9.81
CA LYS A 407 -20.33 19.21 10.89
C LYS A 407 -20.76 17.83 11.40
N HIS A 408 -20.89 16.86 10.51
CA HIS A 408 -21.35 15.51 10.83
C HIS A 408 -20.22 14.48 10.94
N ASN A 409 -18.96 14.92 10.88
CA ASN A 409 -17.76 14.07 10.93
C ASN A 409 -17.80 12.90 9.92
N ILE A 410 -18.24 13.15 8.70
CA ILE A 410 -18.33 12.15 7.63
C ILE A 410 -17.08 12.20 6.77
N ARG A 411 -16.64 11.04 6.27
CA ARG A 411 -15.52 10.97 5.31
C ARG A 411 -15.90 11.71 4.02
N LEU A 412 -15.03 12.60 3.56
CA LEU A 412 -15.14 13.25 2.26
C LEU A 412 -14.24 12.55 1.25
N THR A 413 -14.76 12.34 0.04
CA THR A 413 -13.98 11.89 -1.11
C THR A 413 -14.20 12.85 -2.28
N ILE A 414 -13.20 13.00 -3.14
CA ILE A 414 -13.32 13.78 -4.37
C ILE A 414 -13.33 12.80 -5.54
N ARG A 415 -14.39 12.83 -6.35
CA ARG A 415 -14.56 11.93 -7.49
C ARG A 415 -14.66 12.73 -8.77
N ASN A 416 -13.71 12.50 -9.68
CA ASN A 416 -13.80 12.96 -11.05
C ASN A 416 -14.39 11.84 -11.94
N THR A 417 -13.51 11.05 -12.56
CA THR A 417 -13.86 9.99 -13.51
C THR A 417 -14.01 8.60 -12.88
N GLY A 418 -13.31 8.34 -11.77
CA GLY A 418 -13.21 7.00 -11.17
C GLY A 418 -12.05 6.14 -11.70
N HIS A 419 -11.16 6.73 -12.51
CA HIS A 419 -9.96 6.08 -13.08
C HIS A 419 -8.89 5.66 -12.08
N ASP A 420 -8.92 6.19 -10.86
CA ASP A 420 -7.83 5.98 -9.89
C ASP A 420 -7.61 4.50 -9.56
N TYR A 421 -6.38 4.02 -9.82
CA TYR A 421 -6.00 2.63 -9.60
C TYR A 421 -5.99 2.22 -8.12
N TYR A 422 -5.87 3.18 -7.19
CA TYR A 422 -5.68 2.96 -5.75
C TYR A 422 -6.94 3.21 -4.91
N GLY A 423 -8.09 3.39 -5.57
CA GLY A 423 -9.35 3.69 -4.90
C GLY A 423 -9.39 5.05 -4.17
N LYS A 424 -8.53 6.01 -4.54
CA LYS A 424 -8.48 7.37 -3.92
C LYS A 424 -9.74 8.18 -4.17
N ALA A 425 -10.49 7.84 -5.23
CA ALA A 425 -11.76 8.46 -5.60
C ALA A 425 -13.00 7.74 -5.03
N THR A 426 -12.83 6.85 -4.04
CA THR A 426 -13.94 6.20 -3.33
C THR A 426 -13.70 6.10 -1.80
N GLY A 427 -14.64 5.54 -1.07
CA GLY A 427 -14.51 5.29 0.36
C GLY A 427 -15.82 4.85 1.01
N ALA A 428 -15.75 3.80 1.83
CA ALA A 428 -16.91 3.33 2.60
C ALA A 428 -17.50 4.46 3.47
N GLY A 429 -18.83 4.60 3.44
CA GLY A 429 -19.56 5.61 4.19
C GLY A 429 -19.29 7.07 3.79
N ALA A 430 -18.51 7.31 2.73
CA ALA A 430 -18.11 8.66 2.34
C ALA A 430 -19.23 9.41 1.60
N VAL A 431 -19.14 10.73 1.61
CA VAL A 431 -19.81 11.60 0.64
C VAL A 431 -18.79 12.00 -0.42
N ALA A 432 -19.08 11.74 -1.70
CA ALA A 432 -18.28 12.24 -2.81
C ALA A 432 -18.73 13.64 -3.23
N ILE A 433 -17.76 14.53 -3.48
CA ILE A 433 -17.97 15.63 -4.42
C ILE A 433 -17.70 15.08 -5.81
N TRP A 434 -18.73 14.96 -6.63
CA TRP A 434 -18.63 14.43 -7.99
C TRP A 434 -18.47 15.58 -8.98
N THR A 435 -17.28 15.70 -9.57
CA THR A 435 -16.88 16.85 -10.39
C THR A 435 -17.14 16.65 -11.89
N GLN A 436 -17.57 15.45 -12.31
CA GLN A 436 -17.62 15.02 -13.70
C GLN A 436 -18.42 15.97 -14.61
N HIS A 437 -19.46 16.63 -14.11
CA HIS A 437 -20.30 17.54 -14.90
C HIS A 437 -19.80 18.98 -15.00
N LEU A 438 -18.66 19.32 -14.39
CA LEU A 438 -17.99 20.61 -14.57
C LEU A 438 -17.22 20.64 -15.90
N LYS A 439 -17.96 20.85 -16.99
CA LYS A 439 -17.47 20.73 -18.37
C LYS A 439 -17.14 22.05 -19.06
N SER A 440 -16.97 23.15 -18.32
CA SER A 440 -16.62 24.45 -18.93
C SER A 440 -15.26 24.38 -19.61
N ILE A 441 -15.15 24.88 -20.85
CA ILE A 441 -13.90 24.98 -21.58
C ILE A 441 -13.82 26.37 -22.21
N GLU A 442 -12.72 27.08 -21.98
CA GLU A 442 -12.48 28.41 -22.51
C GLU A 442 -11.04 28.53 -23.04
N ILE A 443 -10.87 29.11 -24.23
CA ILE A 443 -9.55 29.42 -24.80
C ILE A 443 -9.23 30.89 -24.53
N LEU A 444 -8.07 31.13 -23.91
CA LEU A 444 -7.65 32.43 -23.41
C LEU A 444 -6.43 32.94 -24.18
N ASN A 445 -6.33 34.27 -24.29
CA ASN A 445 -5.06 34.94 -24.52
C ASN A 445 -4.48 35.28 -23.14
N TYR A 446 -3.56 34.47 -22.65
CA TYR A 446 -3.03 34.57 -21.30
C TYR A 446 -1.75 35.41 -21.26
N LYS A 447 -1.62 36.24 -20.22
CA LYS A 447 -0.44 37.06 -19.99
C LYS A 447 -0.14 37.18 -18.50
N SER A 448 1.05 36.75 -18.11
CA SER A 448 1.63 36.89 -16.77
C SER A 448 3.14 37.12 -16.87
N ASN A 449 3.82 37.27 -15.73
CA ASN A 449 5.29 37.34 -15.68
C ASN A 449 5.98 36.03 -16.11
N TYR A 450 5.27 34.89 -16.06
CA TYR A 450 5.84 33.56 -16.33
C TYR A 450 5.42 32.98 -17.69
N TYR A 451 4.34 33.48 -18.28
CA TYR A 451 3.82 32.96 -19.54
C TYR A 451 3.02 34.03 -20.29
N THR A 452 3.27 34.14 -21.59
CA THR A 452 2.45 34.91 -22.54
C THR A 452 2.16 34.03 -23.74
N GLY A 453 0.89 33.76 -24.01
CA GLY A 453 0.50 32.83 -25.08
C GLY A 453 -0.95 32.42 -24.99
N LYS A 454 -1.31 31.35 -25.71
CA LYS A 454 -2.64 30.76 -25.61
C LYS A 454 -2.72 29.87 -24.37
N ALA A 455 -3.87 29.89 -23.71
CA ALA A 455 -4.16 28.96 -22.62
C ALA A 455 -5.55 28.38 -22.79
N ILE A 456 -5.79 27.26 -22.13
CA ILE A 456 -7.10 26.66 -21.98
C ILE A 456 -7.48 26.67 -20.49
N LYS A 457 -8.66 27.17 -20.17
CA LYS A 457 -9.26 27.01 -18.85
C LYS A 457 -10.31 25.91 -18.93
N VAL A 458 -10.17 24.89 -18.10
CA VAL A 458 -11.07 23.73 -18.07
C VAL A 458 -11.68 23.55 -16.70
N GLY A 459 -12.96 23.21 -16.65
CA GLY A 459 -13.63 22.76 -15.43
C GLY A 459 -13.08 21.41 -14.99
N ALA A 460 -13.17 21.11 -13.69
CA ALA A 460 -12.58 19.91 -13.10
C ALA A 460 -13.05 18.58 -13.72
N GLY A 461 -14.25 18.57 -14.32
CA GLY A 461 -14.83 17.39 -14.97
C GLY A 461 -14.39 17.17 -16.40
N VAL A 462 -13.70 18.11 -17.04
CA VAL A 462 -13.29 17.98 -18.45
C VAL A 462 -12.27 16.85 -18.61
N SER A 463 -12.56 15.92 -19.52
CA SER A 463 -11.67 14.82 -19.90
C SER A 463 -10.64 15.26 -20.95
N VAL A 464 -9.59 14.45 -21.10
CA VAL A 464 -8.50 14.70 -22.06
C VAL A 464 -9.05 14.85 -23.48
N ILE A 465 -9.94 13.97 -23.94
CA ILE A 465 -10.47 14.01 -25.31
C ILE A 465 -11.37 15.23 -25.56
N GLU A 466 -12.14 15.66 -24.55
CA GLU A 466 -12.96 16.88 -24.62
C GLU A 466 -12.05 18.12 -24.76
N ALA A 467 -11.00 18.22 -23.95
CA ALA A 467 -10.05 19.33 -24.00
C ALA A 467 -9.23 19.35 -25.30
N LEU A 468 -8.71 18.21 -25.75
CA LEU A 468 -7.99 18.09 -27.03
C LEU A 468 -8.88 18.48 -28.22
N THR A 469 -10.13 18.04 -28.23
CA THR A 469 -11.09 18.38 -29.30
C THR A 469 -11.36 19.89 -29.32
N ALA A 470 -11.56 20.52 -28.16
CA ALA A 470 -11.78 21.96 -28.06
C ALA A 470 -10.54 22.78 -28.46
N ALA A 471 -9.34 22.35 -28.08
CA ALA A 471 -8.09 22.99 -28.46
C ALA A 471 -7.84 22.88 -29.98
N ASN A 472 -7.99 21.67 -30.54
CA ASN A 472 -7.75 21.42 -31.96
C ASN A 472 -8.69 22.23 -32.86
N ALA A 473 -9.94 22.43 -32.45
CA ALA A 473 -10.89 23.30 -33.14
C ALA A 473 -10.44 24.77 -33.25
N GLN A 474 -9.44 25.18 -32.45
CA GLN A 474 -8.81 26.51 -32.48
C GLN A 474 -7.38 26.47 -33.06
N GLY A 475 -6.97 25.35 -33.68
CA GLY A 475 -5.61 25.15 -34.17
C GLY A 475 -4.58 25.05 -33.04
N LEU A 476 -5.00 24.55 -31.87
CA LEU A 476 -4.17 24.40 -30.68
C LEU A 476 -4.09 22.95 -30.21
N VAL A 477 -3.08 22.65 -29.43
CA VAL A 477 -2.87 21.36 -28.76
C VAL A 477 -2.53 21.59 -27.29
N ILE A 478 -2.86 20.62 -26.44
CA ILE A 478 -2.62 20.65 -24.99
C ILE A 478 -2.01 19.34 -24.53
N VAL A 479 -1.20 19.36 -23.47
CA VAL A 479 -0.64 18.13 -22.90
C VAL A 479 -1.74 17.40 -22.13
N GLY A 480 -2.06 16.18 -22.54
CA GLY A 480 -3.04 15.28 -21.93
C GLY A 480 -2.55 13.84 -21.91
N GLY A 481 -3.24 12.99 -21.14
CA GLY A 481 -2.89 11.59 -20.96
C GLY A 481 -3.15 10.74 -22.21
N ASN A 482 -2.65 9.51 -22.21
CA ASN A 482 -2.83 8.59 -23.34
C ASN A 482 -4.29 8.11 -23.50
N ASP A 483 -5.04 8.07 -22.40
CA ASP A 483 -6.45 7.70 -22.38
C ASP A 483 -7.36 8.93 -22.42
N GLY A 484 -8.19 9.01 -23.47
CA GLY A 484 -9.06 10.16 -23.70
C GLY A 484 -10.11 10.41 -22.61
N THR A 485 -10.46 9.39 -21.84
CA THR A 485 -11.49 9.45 -20.79
C THR A 485 -10.96 9.91 -19.43
N VAL A 486 -9.64 10.05 -19.26
CA VAL A 486 -9.01 10.54 -18.04
C VAL A 486 -9.38 12.02 -17.80
N GLY A 487 -9.65 12.39 -16.55
CA GLY A 487 -10.01 13.75 -16.17
C GLY A 487 -8.79 14.67 -16.13
N LEU A 488 -8.74 15.65 -17.04
CA LEU A 488 -7.55 16.47 -17.29
C LEU A 488 -7.11 17.26 -16.04
N ALA A 489 -8.02 17.99 -15.41
CA ALA A 489 -7.76 18.77 -14.20
C ALA A 489 -7.83 17.96 -12.89
N GLY A 490 -8.00 16.63 -12.98
CA GLY A 490 -8.10 15.74 -11.84
C GLY A 490 -6.74 15.26 -11.31
N GLY A 491 -6.74 14.06 -10.76
CA GLY A 491 -5.52 13.40 -10.27
C GLY A 491 -4.41 13.27 -11.31
N TYR A 492 -4.75 13.26 -12.60
CA TYR A 492 -3.79 13.23 -13.72
C TYR A 492 -2.80 14.40 -13.67
N THR A 493 -3.28 15.64 -13.88
CA THR A 493 -2.38 16.80 -13.85
C THR A 493 -1.87 17.06 -12.43
N GLN A 494 -2.69 16.80 -11.40
CA GLN A 494 -2.28 17.02 -10.02
C GLN A 494 -1.17 16.07 -9.55
N GLY A 495 -1.03 14.89 -10.16
CA GLY A 495 0.02 13.90 -9.85
C GLY A 495 1.28 14.02 -10.70
N GLY A 496 1.28 14.86 -11.73
CA GLY A 496 2.35 14.99 -12.71
C GLY A 496 1.80 14.97 -14.13
N GLY A 497 1.24 13.83 -14.54
CA GLY A 497 0.58 13.66 -15.83
C GLY A 497 1.55 13.51 -17.01
N HIS A 498 1.80 12.27 -17.41
CA HIS A 498 2.56 11.95 -18.62
C HIS A 498 1.65 11.74 -19.84
N GLY A 499 2.22 11.73 -21.04
CA GLY A 499 1.47 11.50 -22.28
C GLY A 499 2.29 11.81 -23.53
N GLN A 500 1.67 11.68 -24.70
CA GLN A 500 2.34 11.71 -26.01
C GLN A 500 3.04 13.02 -26.38
N LEU A 501 2.78 14.10 -25.63
CA LEU A 501 3.31 15.43 -25.89
C LEU A 501 4.38 15.86 -24.89
N VAL A 502 4.70 15.02 -23.91
CA VAL A 502 5.61 15.36 -22.80
C VAL A 502 7.01 15.67 -23.30
N SER A 503 7.56 14.88 -24.22
CA SER A 503 8.92 15.10 -24.74
C SER A 503 9.11 16.47 -25.42
N ARG A 504 8.02 17.10 -25.88
CA ARG A 504 8.07 18.43 -26.50
C ARG A 504 7.76 19.55 -25.51
N TYR A 505 6.75 19.37 -24.66
CA TYR A 505 6.17 20.45 -23.85
C TYR A 505 6.41 20.32 -22.34
N GLY A 506 6.81 19.15 -21.84
CA GLY A 506 6.90 18.81 -20.41
C GLY A 506 5.65 18.09 -19.89
N LEU A 507 5.64 17.73 -18.61
CA LEU A 507 4.52 17.07 -17.94
C LEU A 507 3.27 17.97 -17.97
N ALA A 508 2.09 17.39 -17.74
CA ALA A 508 0.85 18.16 -17.60
C ALA A 508 0.97 19.18 -16.44
N ALA A 509 1.58 18.78 -15.33
CA ALA A 509 1.88 19.65 -14.19
C ALA A 509 2.79 20.84 -14.56
N ASP A 510 3.67 20.68 -15.56
CA ASP A 510 4.53 21.75 -16.05
C ASP A 510 3.75 22.77 -16.90
N GLN A 511 2.56 22.40 -17.41
CA GLN A 511 1.71 23.26 -18.23
C GLN A 511 0.80 24.17 -17.41
N VAL A 512 0.64 23.93 -16.12
CA VAL A 512 -0.36 24.63 -15.32
C VAL A 512 0.03 26.09 -15.10
N LEU A 513 -0.95 26.98 -15.27
CA LEU A 513 -0.84 28.40 -15.00
C LEU A 513 -1.60 28.78 -13.74
N GLU A 514 -2.80 28.23 -13.54
CA GLU A 514 -3.65 28.52 -12.38
C GLU A 514 -4.50 27.33 -11.97
N TRP A 515 -4.81 27.25 -10.69
CA TRP A 515 -5.82 26.38 -10.10
C TRP A 515 -6.88 27.22 -9.39
N GLU A 516 -8.16 26.97 -9.65
CA GLU A 516 -9.25 27.43 -8.78
C GLU A 516 -9.66 26.31 -7.84
N VAL A 517 -9.62 26.57 -6.53
CA VAL A 517 -9.69 25.50 -5.52
C VAL A 517 -10.59 25.93 -4.37
N VAL A 518 -11.40 25.01 -3.87
CA VAL A 518 -12.09 25.16 -2.59
C VAL A 518 -11.31 24.43 -1.50
N THR A 519 -10.81 25.15 -0.50
CA THR A 519 -10.00 24.60 0.61
C THR A 519 -10.87 23.84 1.62
N ALA A 520 -10.25 23.16 2.61
CA ALA A 520 -10.95 22.49 3.69
C ALA A 520 -11.80 23.45 4.56
N ASN A 521 -11.51 24.75 4.50
CA ASN A 521 -12.27 25.80 5.18
C ASN A 521 -13.43 26.36 4.35
N GLY A 522 -13.58 25.92 3.10
CA GLY A 522 -14.63 26.42 2.21
C GLY A 522 -14.25 27.72 1.48
N ASP A 523 -12.99 28.13 1.53
CA ASP A 523 -12.51 29.31 0.80
C ASP A 523 -12.31 28.95 -0.67
N LEU A 524 -12.84 29.77 -1.59
CA LEU A 524 -12.53 29.66 -3.02
C LEU A 524 -11.31 30.54 -3.27
N ILE A 525 -10.20 29.93 -3.66
CA ILE A 525 -8.93 30.61 -3.88
C ILE A 525 -8.36 30.27 -5.25
N ILE A 526 -7.55 31.19 -5.76
CA ILE A 526 -6.73 30.98 -6.95
C ILE A 526 -5.31 30.68 -6.49
N ALA A 527 -4.76 29.56 -6.94
CA ALA A 527 -3.36 29.22 -6.76
C ALA A 527 -2.62 29.35 -8.09
N SER A 528 -1.62 30.23 -8.11
CA SER A 528 -0.80 30.55 -9.28
C SER A 528 0.66 30.78 -8.84
N PRO A 529 1.59 30.96 -9.80
CA PRO A 529 2.99 31.27 -9.49
C PRO A 529 3.23 32.62 -8.80
N VAL A 530 2.19 33.46 -8.64
CA VAL A 530 2.26 34.74 -7.94
C VAL A 530 1.33 34.84 -6.73
N GLU A 531 0.34 33.96 -6.60
CA GLU A 531 -0.70 34.01 -5.57
C GLU A 531 -0.93 32.59 -5.01
N ASN A 532 -0.90 32.41 -3.68
CA ASN A 532 -0.95 31.08 -3.04
C ASN A 532 0.06 30.09 -3.68
N GLN A 533 1.30 30.57 -3.86
CA GLN A 533 2.36 29.90 -4.63
C GLN A 533 2.70 28.50 -4.11
N ASP A 534 2.64 28.33 -2.80
CA ASP A 534 2.85 27.05 -2.14
C ASP A 534 1.75 26.04 -2.47
N LEU A 535 0.48 26.46 -2.48
CA LEU A 535 -0.61 25.60 -2.94
C LEU A 535 -0.50 25.28 -4.44
N TYR A 536 -0.12 26.27 -5.27
CA TYR A 536 0.11 26.05 -6.70
C TYR A 536 1.18 24.98 -6.92
N TRP A 537 2.29 25.10 -6.20
CA TRP A 537 3.39 24.16 -6.25
C TRP A 537 2.91 22.76 -5.86
N ALA A 538 2.17 22.62 -4.74
CA ALA A 538 1.66 21.35 -4.25
C ALA A 538 0.62 20.69 -5.17
N LEU A 539 -0.30 21.46 -5.74
CA LEU A 539 -1.30 20.95 -6.69
C LEU A 539 -0.71 20.58 -8.05
N SER A 540 0.49 21.05 -8.37
CA SER A 540 1.16 20.78 -9.64
C SER A 540 2.19 19.65 -9.48
N GLY A 541 1.72 18.46 -9.08
CA GLY A 541 2.55 17.25 -8.97
C GLY A 541 2.51 16.52 -7.63
N GLY A 542 1.99 17.15 -6.57
CA GLY A 542 1.90 16.58 -5.22
C GLY A 542 0.72 15.65 -4.98
N GLY A 543 -0.03 15.32 -6.04
CA GLY A 543 -1.15 14.39 -6.03
C GLY A 543 -2.49 15.05 -5.68
N GLY A 544 -3.55 14.61 -6.37
CA GLY A 544 -4.90 15.07 -6.11
C GLY A 544 -5.53 14.45 -4.86
N GLY A 545 -6.61 15.06 -4.38
CA GLY A 545 -7.43 14.51 -3.29
C GLY A 545 -6.97 14.88 -1.88
N THR A 546 -5.99 15.78 -1.72
CA THR A 546 -5.44 16.09 -0.38
C THR A 546 -5.35 17.58 -0.02
N TYR A 547 -5.13 18.51 -0.96
CA TYR A 547 -4.95 19.93 -0.59
C TYR A 547 -6.25 20.76 -0.65
N GLY A 548 -7.22 20.32 -1.44
CA GLY A 548 -8.45 21.05 -1.73
C GLY A 548 -9.24 20.40 -2.86
N VAL A 549 -10.43 20.94 -3.13
CA VAL A 549 -11.28 20.51 -4.24
C VAL A 549 -11.08 21.45 -5.42
N VAL A 550 -10.41 20.98 -6.47
CA VAL A 550 -10.23 21.74 -7.71
C VAL A 550 -11.57 21.94 -8.40
N LEU A 551 -11.86 23.19 -8.74
CA LEU A 551 -13.02 23.61 -9.53
C LEU A 551 -12.66 23.76 -11.01
N SER A 552 -11.51 24.38 -11.30
CA SER A 552 -11.00 24.57 -12.65
C SER A 552 -9.47 24.66 -12.66
N MET A 553 -8.89 24.45 -13.84
CA MET A 553 -7.47 24.54 -14.12
C MET A 553 -7.26 25.38 -15.37
N THR A 554 -6.33 26.32 -15.32
CA THR A 554 -5.82 27.00 -16.51
C THR A 554 -4.48 26.39 -16.88
N SER A 555 -4.34 25.91 -18.12
CA SER A 555 -3.13 25.27 -18.64
C SER A 555 -2.70 25.90 -19.96
N ARG A 556 -1.40 25.85 -20.26
CA ARG A 556 -0.84 26.32 -21.53
C ARG A 556 -1.47 25.56 -22.70
N ALA A 557 -1.75 26.27 -23.79
CA ALA A 557 -2.16 25.70 -25.06
C ALA A 557 -1.14 26.13 -26.12
N HIS A 558 -0.68 25.17 -26.92
CA HIS A 558 0.37 25.38 -27.91
C HIS A 558 -0.24 25.36 -29.31
N PRO A 559 0.38 26.01 -30.32
CA PRO A 559 -0.02 25.80 -31.71
C PRO A 559 0.00 24.30 -32.06
N ASP A 560 -1.05 23.84 -32.72
CA ASP A 560 -1.09 22.47 -33.25
C ASP A 560 -0.22 22.37 -34.52
N GLU A 561 0.31 21.18 -34.76
CA GLU A 561 1.21 20.89 -35.88
C GLU A 561 0.92 19.49 -36.43
N GLN A 562 1.42 19.23 -37.63
CA GLN A 562 1.47 17.88 -38.20
C GLN A 562 2.15 16.93 -37.21
N THR A 563 1.63 15.72 -37.05
CA THR A 563 2.16 14.73 -36.12
C THR A 563 2.51 13.45 -36.84
N ALA A 564 3.77 13.00 -36.70
CA ALA A 564 4.15 11.66 -37.12
C ALA A 564 3.80 10.67 -36.01
N ALA A 565 3.26 9.50 -36.38
CA ALA A 565 3.01 8.43 -35.43
C ALA A 565 3.25 7.04 -36.05
N ALA A 566 3.63 6.08 -35.21
CA ALA A 566 3.94 4.72 -35.59
C ALA A 566 3.37 3.70 -34.60
N ASN A 567 2.94 2.56 -35.12
CA ASN A 567 2.57 1.38 -34.35
C ASN A 567 3.43 0.19 -34.80
N LEU A 568 3.88 -0.62 -33.84
CA LEU A 568 4.62 -1.85 -34.08
C LEU A 568 4.01 -2.97 -33.23
N THR A 569 3.68 -4.11 -33.83
CA THR A 569 3.31 -5.32 -33.09
C THR A 569 4.05 -6.53 -33.61
N PHE A 570 4.44 -7.42 -32.71
CA PHE A 570 5.02 -8.72 -33.05
C PHE A 570 4.78 -9.73 -31.92
N THR A 571 4.96 -11.00 -32.22
CA THR A 571 4.83 -12.09 -31.26
C THR A 571 6.03 -13.01 -31.33
N ASN A 572 6.18 -13.91 -30.36
CA ASN A 572 7.18 -14.97 -30.40
C ASN A 572 6.72 -16.21 -31.19
N ALA A 573 5.62 -16.12 -31.96
CA ALA A 573 5.18 -17.22 -32.81
C ALA A 573 6.28 -17.57 -33.83
N ASP A 574 6.60 -18.87 -33.92
CA ASP A 574 7.58 -19.44 -34.85
C ASP A 574 9.05 -18.99 -34.65
N VAL A 575 9.37 -18.32 -33.54
CA VAL A 575 10.74 -17.89 -33.19
C VAL A 575 11.13 -18.30 -31.76
N SER A 576 12.43 -18.28 -31.45
CA SER A 576 12.89 -18.54 -30.08
C SER A 576 12.53 -17.39 -29.13
N GLN A 577 12.42 -17.69 -27.84
CA GLN A 577 12.23 -16.65 -26.82
C GLN A 577 13.41 -15.66 -26.83
N ASP A 578 14.63 -16.13 -27.10
CA ASP A 578 15.80 -15.25 -27.21
C ASP A 578 15.70 -14.27 -28.37
N ALA A 579 15.29 -14.74 -29.55
CA ALA A 579 15.06 -13.88 -30.71
C ALA A 579 14.01 -12.79 -30.42
N PHE A 580 12.95 -13.12 -29.68
CA PHE A 580 11.93 -12.16 -29.25
C PHE A 580 12.50 -11.09 -28.30
N PHE A 581 13.20 -11.48 -27.23
CA PHE A 581 13.76 -10.53 -26.27
C PHE A 581 14.93 -9.71 -26.83
N GLU A 582 15.70 -10.23 -27.79
CA GLU A 582 16.72 -9.45 -28.52
C GLU A 582 16.11 -8.29 -29.30
N VAL A 583 14.92 -8.50 -29.91
CA VAL A 583 14.18 -7.42 -30.57
C VAL A 583 13.69 -6.40 -29.54
N VAL A 584 13.13 -6.85 -28.42
CA VAL A 584 12.67 -5.95 -27.35
C VAL A 584 13.85 -5.13 -26.80
N GLU A 585 15.00 -5.76 -26.56
CA GLU A 585 16.21 -5.06 -26.13
C GLU A 585 16.64 -3.99 -27.15
N THR A 586 16.65 -4.35 -28.44
CA THR A 586 16.97 -3.41 -29.51
C THR A 586 16.00 -2.24 -29.51
N PHE A 587 14.70 -2.50 -29.33
CA PHE A 587 13.69 -1.46 -29.19
C PHE A 587 13.96 -0.54 -27.99
N ILE A 588 14.21 -1.07 -26.79
CA ILE A 588 14.55 -0.28 -25.60
C ILE A 588 15.79 0.60 -25.87
N GLY A 589 16.79 0.07 -26.58
CA GLY A 589 17.98 0.81 -27.02
C GLY A 589 17.69 1.97 -27.99
N THR A 590 16.56 1.97 -28.70
CA THR A 590 16.15 3.09 -29.58
C THR A 590 15.46 4.23 -28.81
N LEU A 591 14.96 3.97 -27.60
CA LEU A 591 14.15 4.93 -26.84
C LEU A 591 14.88 6.26 -26.56
N PRO A 592 16.18 6.30 -26.20
CA PRO A 592 16.88 7.58 -25.99
C PRO A 592 16.82 8.50 -27.22
N ALA A 593 17.13 7.95 -28.41
CA ALA A 593 17.08 8.71 -29.66
C ALA A 593 15.65 9.16 -30.02
N LEU A 594 14.64 8.33 -29.70
CA LEU A 594 13.23 8.65 -29.90
C LEU A 594 12.81 9.87 -29.08
N VAL A 595 13.11 9.85 -27.77
CA VAL A 595 12.69 10.94 -26.88
C VAL A 595 13.52 12.21 -27.06
N ASP A 596 14.78 12.09 -27.50
CA ASP A 596 15.62 13.23 -27.88
C ASP A 596 15.13 13.94 -29.14
N ALA A 597 14.49 13.22 -30.05
CA ALA A 597 13.78 13.81 -31.19
C ALA A 597 12.48 14.54 -30.78
N GLY A 598 12.10 14.50 -29.50
CA GLY A 598 10.86 15.10 -29.01
C GLY A 598 9.62 14.19 -29.18
N ALA A 599 9.81 12.91 -29.51
CA ALA A 599 8.74 11.94 -29.56
C ALA A 599 8.53 11.23 -28.21
N VAL A 600 7.38 10.57 -28.07
CA VAL A 600 7.03 9.71 -26.94
C VAL A 600 6.71 8.33 -27.50
N SER A 601 6.97 7.26 -26.74
CA SER A 601 6.58 5.90 -27.11
C SER A 601 5.84 5.23 -25.96
N VAL A 602 4.61 4.80 -26.22
CA VAL A 602 3.82 3.95 -25.34
C VAL A 602 3.94 2.52 -25.85
N TRP A 603 4.36 1.61 -24.99
CA TRP A 603 4.54 0.21 -25.35
C TRP A 603 4.11 -0.71 -24.22
N LEU A 604 3.70 -1.93 -24.60
CA LEU A 604 3.31 -3.01 -23.71
C LEU A 604 3.85 -4.32 -24.25
N MET A 605 4.24 -5.21 -23.35
CA MET A 605 4.67 -6.55 -23.69
C MET A 605 4.17 -7.59 -22.68
N THR A 606 4.05 -8.81 -23.17
CA THR A 606 3.95 -10.03 -22.37
C THR A 606 5.20 -10.87 -22.61
N ASN A 607 5.27 -12.09 -22.06
CA ASN A 607 6.34 -13.04 -22.41
C ASN A 607 6.31 -13.52 -23.89
N SER A 608 5.26 -13.19 -24.64
CA SER A 608 4.98 -13.74 -25.97
C SER A 608 4.53 -12.71 -27.00
N SER A 609 4.22 -11.48 -26.60
CA SER A 609 3.76 -10.44 -27.51
C SER A 609 4.33 -9.08 -27.12
N PHE A 610 4.51 -8.22 -28.12
CA PHE A 610 4.94 -6.84 -27.94
C PHE A 610 4.07 -5.93 -28.81
N ALA A 611 3.69 -4.78 -28.26
CA ALA A 611 2.98 -3.73 -28.96
C ALA A 611 3.54 -2.35 -28.56
N MET A 612 3.91 -1.54 -29.53
CA MET A 612 4.13 -0.11 -29.39
C MET A 612 2.92 0.61 -30.00
N THR A 613 2.10 1.24 -29.16
CA THR A 613 0.82 1.85 -29.56
C THR A 613 0.49 3.11 -28.76
N PRO A 614 0.91 4.31 -29.21
CA PRO A 614 1.82 4.57 -30.33
C PRO A 614 3.20 5.08 -29.89
N ALA A 615 4.13 5.16 -30.84
CA ALA A 615 5.14 6.21 -30.83
C ALA A 615 4.62 7.42 -31.60
N SER A 616 4.76 8.63 -31.04
CA SER A 616 4.28 9.86 -31.69
C SER A 616 5.19 11.04 -31.43
N GLY A 617 5.34 11.90 -32.44
CA GLY A 617 6.15 13.11 -32.40
C GLY A 617 5.49 14.22 -33.19
N ILE A 618 4.87 15.17 -32.47
CA ILE A 618 4.32 16.38 -33.07
C ILE A 618 5.46 17.23 -33.67
N GLY A 619 5.26 17.76 -34.87
CA GLY A 619 6.24 18.49 -35.68
C GLY A 619 7.34 17.63 -36.29
N LEU A 620 7.32 16.31 -36.08
CA LEU A 620 8.21 15.38 -36.78
C LEU A 620 7.55 14.89 -38.07
N ALA A 621 8.39 14.48 -39.01
CA ALA A 621 7.98 13.71 -40.18
C ALA A 621 8.08 12.21 -39.90
N SER A 622 7.19 11.42 -40.50
CA SER A 622 7.18 9.95 -40.46
C SER A 622 8.54 9.33 -40.82
N SER A 623 9.27 9.96 -41.75
CA SER A 623 10.63 9.55 -42.14
C SER A 623 11.64 9.60 -40.99
N ALA A 624 11.50 10.55 -40.06
CA ALA A 624 12.35 10.66 -38.88
C ALA A 624 12.06 9.53 -37.88
N LEU A 625 10.79 9.27 -37.58
CA LEU A 625 10.40 8.13 -36.73
C LEU A 625 10.83 6.80 -37.35
N ASN A 626 10.61 6.62 -38.66
CA ASN A 626 11.02 5.41 -39.37
C ASN A 626 12.54 5.20 -39.31
N LYS A 627 13.33 6.28 -39.43
CA LYS A 627 14.79 6.21 -39.28
C LYS A 627 15.21 5.78 -37.88
N ILE A 628 14.56 6.30 -36.84
CA ILE A 628 14.83 5.95 -35.43
C ILE A 628 14.45 4.49 -35.15
N MET A 629 13.33 4.01 -35.70
CA MET A 629 12.85 2.64 -35.51
C MET A 629 13.57 1.61 -36.39
N ARG A 630 14.34 2.04 -37.40
CA ARG A 630 15.00 1.14 -38.36
C ARG A 630 15.86 0.05 -37.70
N PRO A 631 16.65 0.30 -36.64
CA PRO A 631 17.39 -0.75 -35.95
C PRO A 631 16.49 -1.88 -35.43
N THR A 632 15.35 -1.54 -34.82
CA THR A 632 14.35 -2.53 -34.35
C THR A 632 13.74 -3.31 -35.50
N ILE A 633 13.38 -2.64 -36.60
CA ILE A 633 12.83 -3.30 -37.80
C ILE A 633 13.86 -4.23 -38.45
N MET A 634 15.13 -3.83 -38.52
CA MET A 634 16.21 -4.69 -39.01
C MET A 634 16.40 -5.90 -38.10
N LYS A 635 16.34 -5.73 -36.78
CA LYS A 635 16.44 -6.86 -35.85
C LYS A 635 15.30 -7.86 -36.02
N LEU A 636 14.07 -7.39 -36.26
CA LEU A 636 12.93 -8.23 -36.60
C LEU A 636 13.17 -9.03 -37.90
N GLU A 637 13.66 -8.36 -38.95
CA GLU A 637 14.00 -8.98 -40.25
C GLU A 637 15.11 -10.05 -40.11
N GLU A 638 16.19 -9.72 -39.38
CA GLU A 638 17.33 -10.60 -39.10
C GLU A 638 16.92 -11.86 -38.33
N ASN A 639 16.05 -11.70 -37.34
CA ASN A 639 15.57 -12.79 -36.48
C ASN A 639 14.35 -13.52 -37.06
N HIS A 640 13.92 -13.17 -38.28
CA HIS A 640 12.76 -13.74 -38.97
C HIS A 640 11.45 -13.68 -38.14
N VAL A 641 11.29 -12.64 -37.32
CA VAL A 641 10.10 -12.44 -36.50
C VAL A 641 9.01 -11.80 -37.37
N ASN A 642 7.81 -12.38 -37.38
CA ASN A 642 6.66 -11.78 -38.05
C ASN A 642 6.17 -10.55 -37.27
N TYR A 643 6.00 -9.42 -37.96
CA TYR A 643 5.56 -8.16 -37.36
C TYR A 643 4.60 -7.38 -38.23
N THR A 644 3.81 -6.50 -37.61
CA THR A 644 3.06 -5.43 -38.27
C THR A 644 3.67 -4.09 -37.87
N TYR A 645 4.08 -3.29 -38.86
CA TYR A 645 4.61 -1.96 -38.63
C TYR A 645 3.89 -0.95 -39.53
N PHE A 646 3.39 0.12 -38.93
CA PHE A 646 2.85 1.27 -39.62
C PHE A 646 3.54 2.53 -39.10
N VAL A 647 3.85 3.45 -40.00
CA VAL A 647 4.31 4.80 -39.69
C VAL A 647 3.72 5.77 -40.69
N GLY A 648 3.20 6.90 -40.21
CA GLY A 648 2.51 7.86 -41.04
C GLY A 648 2.48 9.26 -40.47
N ASP A 649 2.14 10.21 -41.33
CA ASP A 649 1.96 11.61 -40.97
C ASP A 649 0.47 11.95 -40.89
N PHE A 650 0.09 12.63 -39.81
CA PHE A 650 -1.27 13.06 -39.55
C PHE A 650 -1.35 14.59 -39.55
N PRO A 651 -2.42 15.20 -40.10
CA PRO A 651 -2.52 16.66 -40.20
C PRO A 651 -2.45 17.39 -38.86
N THR A 652 -2.98 16.77 -37.79
CA THR A 652 -2.99 17.32 -36.44
C THR A 652 -2.64 16.25 -35.41
N PHE A 653 -2.31 16.66 -34.18
CA PHE A 653 -2.12 15.71 -33.09
C PHE A 653 -3.39 14.92 -32.77
N LEU A 654 -4.57 15.56 -32.81
CA LEU A 654 -5.84 14.88 -32.51
C LEU A 654 -6.16 13.77 -33.53
N ASP A 655 -5.82 13.98 -34.80
CA ASP A 655 -5.98 12.96 -35.84
C ASP A 655 -5.09 11.75 -35.56
N ALA A 656 -3.81 11.98 -35.20
CA ALA A 656 -2.89 10.91 -34.80
C ALA A 656 -3.42 10.17 -33.57
N PHE A 657 -3.81 10.88 -32.51
CA PHE A 657 -4.32 10.32 -31.27
C PHE A 657 -5.52 9.38 -31.51
N LYS A 658 -6.49 9.81 -32.32
CA LYS A 658 -7.68 9.00 -32.64
C LYS A 658 -7.37 7.79 -33.53
N ALA A 659 -6.42 7.92 -34.45
CA ALA A 659 -6.09 6.87 -35.39
C ALA A 659 -5.18 5.79 -34.78
N MET A 660 -4.33 6.17 -33.82
CA MET A 660 -3.19 5.35 -33.39
C MET A 660 -3.33 4.77 -31.99
N ASN A 661 -4.18 5.34 -31.13
CA ASN A 661 -4.41 4.82 -29.79
C ASN A 661 -5.51 3.73 -29.80
N PRO A 662 -5.23 2.52 -29.31
CA PRO A 662 -6.26 1.54 -29.07
C PRO A 662 -7.13 1.95 -27.87
N PRO A 663 -8.40 1.50 -27.80
CA PRO A 663 -9.16 1.55 -26.57
C PRO A 663 -8.48 0.70 -25.50
N ASN A 664 -8.23 1.27 -24.32
CA ASN A 664 -7.68 0.53 -23.19
C ASN A 664 -8.81 0.04 -22.28
N PRO A 665 -8.92 -1.28 -22.04
CA PRO A 665 -9.88 -1.78 -21.07
C PRO A 665 -9.52 -1.27 -19.68
N VAL A 666 -10.52 -0.81 -18.94
CA VAL A 666 -10.42 -0.65 -17.49
C VAL A 666 -10.71 -1.98 -16.80
N ASN A 667 -10.49 -2.06 -15.49
CA ASN A 667 -10.89 -3.15 -14.59
C ASN A 667 -10.29 -4.55 -14.79
N ASN A 668 -9.24 -4.69 -15.59
CA ASN A 668 -8.69 -5.99 -15.94
C ASN A 668 -7.27 -6.24 -15.40
N ILE A 669 -6.68 -5.28 -14.69
CA ILE A 669 -5.29 -5.36 -14.25
C ILE A 669 -5.09 -4.75 -12.86
N GLN A 670 -4.18 -5.33 -12.11
CA GLN A 670 -3.58 -4.77 -10.89
C GLN A 670 -2.16 -4.36 -11.22
N ILE A 671 -1.72 -3.20 -10.72
CA ILE A 671 -0.47 -2.58 -11.18
C ILE A 671 0.50 -2.26 -10.04
N GLY A 672 1.77 -2.20 -10.43
CA GLY A 672 2.84 -1.52 -9.71
C GLY A 672 3.74 -0.83 -10.73
N GLY A 673 4.53 0.15 -10.31
CA GLY A 673 5.34 0.93 -11.24
C GLY A 673 6.63 1.47 -10.65
N ARG A 674 7.60 1.75 -11.52
CA ARG A 674 8.91 2.33 -11.19
C ARG A 674 9.44 3.16 -12.34
N PHE A 675 10.18 4.21 -11.99
CA PHE A 675 10.93 5.00 -12.95
C PHE A 675 12.17 4.27 -13.44
N ILE A 676 12.36 4.24 -14.76
CA ILE A 676 13.59 3.77 -15.38
C ILE A 676 14.39 4.98 -15.88
N PRO A 677 15.51 5.33 -15.24
CA PRO A 677 16.32 6.48 -15.62
C PRO A 677 17.09 6.19 -16.90
N ARG A 678 17.34 7.24 -17.69
CA ARG A 678 18.17 7.15 -18.91
C ARG A 678 19.55 6.57 -18.64
N SER A 679 20.15 6.94 -17.51
CA SER A 679 21.48 6.48 -17.10
C SER A 679 21.56 4.97 -16.94
N LEU A 680 20.46 4.27 -16.61
CA LEU A 680 20.46 2.81 -16.56
C LEU A 680 20.69 2.24 -17.96
N ILE A 681 19.94 2.68 -18.96
CA ILE A 681 20.05 2.16 -20.33
C ILE A 681 21.40 2.50 -20.96
N GLU A 682 21.92 3.70 -20.69
CA GLU A 682 23.21 4.16 -21.23
C GLU A 682 24.44 3.58 -20.49
N SER A 683 24.25 2.94 -19.33
CA SER A 683 25.34 2.33 -18.57
C SER A 683 25.87 1.03 -19.18
N SER A 684 27.12 0.69 -18.89
CA SER A 684 27.72 -0.59 -19.29
C SER A 684 26.92 -1.76 -18.71
N ASN A 685 26.36 -2.60 -19.58
CA ASN A 685 25.47 -3.74 -19.26
C ASN A 685 24.10 -3.38 -18.66
N GLY A 686 23.72 -2.10 -18.56
CA GLY A 686 22.46 -1.73 -17.92
C GLY A 686 21.22 -2.17 -18.70
N SER A 687 21.24 -2.04 -20.04
CA SER A 687 20.21 -2.61 -20.92
C SER A 687 20.05 -4.11 -20.70
N GLN A 688 21.14 -4.88 -20.71
CA GLN A 688 21.12 -6.33 -20.49
C GLN A 688 20.57 -6.70 -19.10
N ASN A 689 20.99 -5.99 -18.05
CA ASN A 689 20.53 -6.22 -16.69
C ASN A 689 19.02 -5.96 -16.56
N LEU A 690 18.53 -4.88 -17.18
CA LEU A 690 17.10 -4.61 -17.26
C LEU A 690 16.38 -5.71 -18.03
N MET A 691 16.89 -6.14 -19.18
CA MET A 691 16.25 -7.19 -19.99
C MET A 691 16.19 -8.54 -19.30
N ASN A 692 17.18 -8.87 -18.45
CA ASN A 692 17.14 -10.06 -17.61
C ASN A 692 15.99 -9.99 -16.59
N ALA A 693 15.81 -8.83 -15.93
CA ALA A 693 14.68 -8.61 -15.02
C ALA A 693 13.34 -8.63 -15.76
N VAL A 694 13.23 -7.91 -16.88
CA VAL A 694 12.02 -7.88 -17.73
C VAL A 694 11.63 -9.28 -18.18
N ARG A 695 12.59 -10.14 -18.55
CA ARG A 695 12.31 -11.53 -18.92
C ARG A 695 11.74 -12.34 -17.75
N ASP A 696 12.36 -12.29 -16.57
CA ASP A 696 11.84 -12.98 -15.37
C ASP A 696 10.43 -12.49 -15.02
N ILE A 697 10.26 -11.18 -14.93
CA ILE A 697 9.00 -10.52 -14.59
C ILE A 697 7.91 -10.93 -15.58
N SER A 698 8.19 -10.89 -16.89
CA SER A 698 7.19 -11.22 -17.92
C SER A 698 6.64 -12.66 -17.85
N ASN A 699 7.38 -13.58 -17.22
CA ASN A 699 6.92 -14.96 -16.98
C ASN A 699 6.04 -15.09 -15.73
N LYS A 700 6.05 -14.08 -14.85
CA LYS A 700 5.30 -14.03 -13.60
C LYS A 700 4.05 -13.17 -13.70
N VAL A 701 4.10 -12.08 -14.46
CA VAL A 701 3.02 -11.09 -14.57
C VAL A 701 2.24 -11.21 -15.89
N GLY A 702 1.09 -10.54 -15.95
CA GLY A 702 0.28 -10.49 -17.17
C GLY A 702 0.89 -9.60 -18.25
N ALA A 703 1.39 -8.42 -17.88
CA ALA A 703 1.99 -7.47 -18.80
C ALA A 703 3.02 -6.55 -18.14
N ILE A 704 3.95 -6.04 -18.95
CA ILE A 704 4.87 -4.94 -18.62
C ILE A 704 4.62 -3.84 -19.66
N SER A 705 4.41 -2.62 -19.20
CA SER A 705 4.20 -1.43 -20.01
C SER A 705 5.29 -0.40 -19.74
N GLY A 706 5.57 0.44 -20.72
CA GLY A 706 6.45 1.58 -20.57
C GLY A 706 6.00 2.78 -21.38
N ILE A 707 6.21 3.96 -20.80
CA ILE A 707 5.98 5.23 -21.49
C ILE A 707 7.30 5.99 -21.54
N ALA A 708 7.95 5.88 -22.69
CA ALA A 708 9.21 6.54 -22.97
C ALA A 708 9.00 8.00 -23.34
N LEU A 709 9.65 8.88 -22.57
CA LEU A 709 9.49 10.32 -22.68
C LEU A 709 10.77 11.06 -22.25
N ASN A 710 10.80 12.36 -22.52
CA ASN A 710 11.78 13.28 -21.96
C ASN A 710 11.06 14.42 -21.23
N ALA A 711 11.04 14.37 -19.90
CA ALA A 711 10.45 15.42 -19.08
C ALA A 711 11.50 16.42 -18.52
N SER A 712 12.69 16.50 -19.12
CA SER A 712 13.70 17.49 -18.72
C SER A 712 13.15 18.91 -18.81
N GLN A 713 13.46 19.74 -17.81
CA GLN A 713 12.96 21.10 -17.74
C GLN A 713 13.74 22.02 -18.65
N LYS A 714 13.02 22.80 -19.46
CA LYS A 714 13.59 23.93 -20.22
C LYS A 714 13.83 25.12 -19.29
N GLU A 715 14.70 26.02 -19.73
CA GLU A 715 14.96 27.28 -19.03
C GLU A 715 13.65 28.09 -18.88
N GLY A 716 13.42 28.67 -17.69
CA GLY A 716 12.21 29.44 -17.38
C GLY A 716 10.96 28.61 -17.05
N HIS A 717 11.10 27.30 -16.77
CA HIS A 717 10.00 26.51 -16.23
C HIS A 717 9.50 27.09 -14.88
N ILE A 718 8.21 26.93 -14.61
CA ILE A 718 7.62 27.34 -13.33
C ILE A 718 7.83 26.18 -12.35
N ALA A 719 8.38 26.46 -11.17
CA ALA A 719 8.62 25.45 -10.15
C ALA A 719 7.32 24.75 -9.73
N ASN A 720 7.37 23.42 -9.63
CA ASN A 720 6.25 22.58 -9.23
C ASN A 720 6.74 21.35 -8.43
N SER A 721 5.82 20.55 -7.91
CA SER A 721 6.13 19.46 -6.97
C SER A 721 6.17 18.07 -7.60
N ALA A 722 6.08 17.96 -8.93
CA ALA A 722 6.24 16.69 -9.62
C ALA A 722 7.56 16.03 -9.19
N HIS A 723 7.54 14.71 -8.97
CA HIS A 723 8.68 13.98 -8.43
C HIS A 723 9.99 14.34 -9.17
N PRO A 724 11.05 14.80 -8.47
CA PRO A 724 12.23 15.36 -9.13
C PRO A 724 12.90 14.42 -10.14
N GLN A 725 12.83 13.10 -9.91
CA GLN A 725 13.42 12.13 -10.83
C GLN A 725 12.77 12.09 -12.21
N TRP A 726 11.53 12.58 -12.42
CA TRP A 726 10.91 12.70 -13.75
C TRP A 726 11.86 13.33 -14.78
N ARG A 727 12.72 14.26 -14.34
CA ARG A 727 13.66 14.99 -15.20
C ARG A 727 14.79 14.11 -15.76
N GLN A 728 14.97 12.91 -15.22
CA GLN A 728 16.01 11.95 -15.59
C GLN A 728 15.43 10.61 -16.10
N VAL A 729 14.10 10.46 -16.04
CA VAL A 729 13.38 9.27 -16.53
C VAL A 729 13.52 9.16 -18.03
N LEU A 730 13.86 7.96 -18.51
CA LEU A 730 13.72 7.60 -19.91
C LEU A 730 12.33 7.02 -20.18
N PHE A 731 11.85 6.15 -19.30
CA PHE A 731 10.46 5.69 -19.33
C PHE A 731 9.93 5.37 -17.93
N ASP A 732 8.65 5.63 -17.73
CA ASP A 732 7.89 5.13 -16.59
C ASP A 732 7.45 3.71 -16.88
N ALA A 733 7.84 2.74 -16.04
CA ALA A 733 7.53 1.33 -16.21
C ALA A 733 6.37 0.93 -15.31
N VAL A 734 5.38 0.24 -15.87
CA VAL A 734 4.23 -0.30 -15.14
C VAL A 734 4.16 -1.79 -15.38
N VAL A 735 4.18 -2.57 -14.30
CA VAL A 735 3.96 -4.02 -14.33
C VAL A 735 2.54 -4.31 -13.88
N GLY A 736 1.92 -5.36 -14.41
CA GLY A 736 0.61 -5.74 -13.91
C GLY A 736 0.19 -7.18 -14.14
N THR A 737 -0.64 -7.66 -13.23
CA THR A 737 -1.26 -8.98 -13.22
C THR A 737 -2.72 -8.89 -13.61
N TYR A 738 -3.21 -9.83 -14.42
CA TYR A 738 -4.61 -9.82 -14.83
C TYR A 738 -5.55 -10.10 -13.65
N TRP A 739 -6.68 -9.40 -13.66
CA TRP A 739 -7.74 -9.57 -12.68
C TRP A 739 -8.60 -10.79 -13.00
N SER A 740 -8.85 -11.62 -11.98
CA SER A 740 -9.77 -12.74 -12.05
C SER A 740 -11.14 -12.40 -11.42
N ASN A 741 -12.21 -12.44 -12.21
CA ASN A 741 -13.56 -12.13 -11.70
C ASN A 741 -14.12 -13.19 -10.74
N ASN A 742 -13.53 -14.38 -10.71
CA ASN A 742 -14.03 -15.55 -10.00
C ASN A 742 -13.03 -16.13 -8.98
N ASP A 743 -11.87 -15.50 -8.80
CA ASP A 743 -10.83 -15.95 -7.87
C ASP A 743 -10.25 -14.79 -7.04
N PRO A 744 -10.91 -14.41 -5.93
CA PRO A 744 -10.44 -13.35 -5.05
C PRO A 744 -9.09 -13.64 -4.40
N GLU A 745 -8.80 -14.91 -4.07
CA GLU A 745 -7.55 -15.32 -3.44
C GLU A 745 -6.37 -15.12 -4.40
N LEU A 746 -6.55 -15.52 -5.67
CA LEU A 746 -5.56 -15.26 -6.71
C LEU A 746 -5.29 -13.77 -6.89
N ASN A 747 -6.30 -12.90 -6.84
CA ASN A 747 -6.08 -11.47 -7.01
C ASN A 747 -5.31 -10.84 -5.84
N ILE A 748 -5.48 -11.36 -4.62
CA ILE A 748 -4.66 -10.95 -3.47
C ILE A 748 -3.22 -11.43 -3.69
N ALA A 749 -3.02 -12.70 -4.02
CA ALA A 749 -1.70 -13.27 -4.29
C ALA A 749 -0.98 -12.56 -5.46
N ASN A 750 -1.73 -12.15 -6.48
CA ASN A 750 -1.23 -11.37 -7.61
C ASN A 750 -0.75 -9.98 -7.17
N GLN A 751 -1.47 -9.29 -6.27
CA GLN A 751 -0.97 -8.04 -5.71
C GLN A 751 0.28 -8.26 -4.87
N ASP A 752 0.32 -9.33 -4.06
CA ASP A 752 1.49 -9.67 -3.26
C ASP A 752 2.70 -10.00 -4.13
N LEU A 753 2.50 -10.68 -5.25
CA LEU A 753 3.51 -10.92 -6.28
C LEU A 753 4.08 -9.61 -6.83
N VAL A 754 3.20 -8.66 -7.18
CA VAL A 754 3.63 -7.32 -7.65
C VAL A 754 4.45 -6.61 -6.57
N THR A 755 3.94 -6.57 -5.34
CA THR A 755 4.50 -5.80 -4.22
C THR A 755 5.83 -6.37 -3.73
N TYR A 756 5.91 -7.68 -3.52
CA TYR A 756 6.99 -8.32 -2.76
C TYR A 756 7.99 -9.12 -3.60
N ASP A 757 7.70 -9.39 -4.88
CA ASP A 757 8.65 -10.03 -5.81
C ASP A 757 9.00 -9.10 -6.98
N VAL A 758 8.01 -8.66 -7.75
CA VAL A 758 8.24 -7.98 -9.04
C VAL A 758 8.85 -6.59 -8.87
N ILE A 759 8.24 -5.71 -8.08
CA ILE A 759 8.75 -4.34 -7.88
C ILE A 759 10.17 -4.33 -7.29
N PRO A 760 10.49 -5.15 -6.26
CA PRO A 760 11.85 -5.28 -5.74
C PRO A 760 12.91 -5.69 -6.77
N GLN A 761 12.55 -6.44 -7.82
CA GLN A 761 13.51 -6.77 -8.89
C GLN A 761 13.91 -5.54 -9.71
N ILE A 762 12.95 -4.66 -10.01
CA ILE A 762 13.23 -3.41 -10.71
C ILE A 762 13.97 -2.44 -9.76
N GLU A 763 13.56 -2.34 -8.49
CA GLU A 763 14.21 -1.49 -7.49
C GLU A 763 15.72 -1.77 -7.34
N LYS A 764 16.13 -3.04 -7.42
CA LYS A 764 17.56 -3.43 -7.39
C LYS A 764 18.37 -2.80 -8.52
N LEU A 765 17.77 -2.55 -9.68
CA LEU A 765 18.40 -1.91 -10.83
C LEU A 765 18.44 -0.38 -10.70
N VAL A 766 17.53 0.19 -9.90
CA VAL A 766 17.39 1.63 -9.67
C VAL A 766 17.31 1.95 -8.17
N PRO A 767 18.37 1.72 -7.37
CA PRO A 767 18.31 1.97 -5.93
C PRO A 767 17.94 3.42 -5.60
N GLY A 768 16.92 3.61 -4.75
CA GLY A 768 16.36 4.93 -4.44
C GLY A 768 15.55 5.55 -5.59
N GLY A 769 15.21 4.77 -6.62
CA GLY A 769 14.31 5.16 -7.69
C GLY A 769 12.88 5.37 -7.17
N GLY A 770 12.18 6.32 -7.74
CA GLY A 770 10.79 6.63 -7.45
C GLY A 770 9.84 5.89 -8.39
N ALA A 771 8.57 6.26 -8.30
CA ALA A 771 7.52 5.81 -9.19
C ALA A 771 6.50 6.91 -9.41
N TYR A 772 5.75 6.81 -10.51
CA TYR A 772 4.64 7.71 -10.74
C TYR A 772 3.50 7.41 -9.76
N LEU A 773 3.13 8.39 -8.92
CA LEU A 773 2.12 8.24 -7.87
C LEU A 773 0.70 7.88 -8.34
N SER A 774 0.45 7.90 -9.65
CA SER A 774 -0.83 7.47 -10.24
C SER A 774 -0.78 6.04 -10.80
N GLU A 775 0.41 5.47 -11.05
CA GLU A 775 0.61 4.17 -11.72
C GLU A 775 1.67 3.27 -11.05
N GLY A 776 2.17 3.67 -9.88
CA GLY A 776 2.92 2.86 -8.92
C GLY A 776 2.09 1.82 -8.15
N ASP A 777 2.68 1.21 -7.12
CA ASP A 777 2.04 0.19 -6.28
C ASP A 777 1.34 0.82 -5.06
N PHE A 778 0.04 0.59 -4.89
CA PHE A 778 -0.70 1.15 -3.75
C PHE A 778 -0.29 0.55 -2.40
N ARG A 779 0.42 -0.59 -2.38
CA ARG A 779 1.01 -1.22 -1.19
C ARG A 779 2.47 -0.86 -0.96
N GLU A 780 3.03 0.07 -1.72
CA GLU A 780 4.42 0.50 -1.61
C GLU A 780 4.77 0.89 -0.15
N PRO A 781 5.63 0.12 0.54
CA PRO A 781 5.93 0.36 1.96
C PRO A 781 6.61 1.72 2.20
N LYS A 782 7.37 2.22 1.22
CA LYS A 782 8.10 3.48 1.29
C LYS A 782 7.47 4.56 0.42
N TRP A 783 6.13 4.57 0.31
CA TRP A 783 5.41 5.40 -0.66
C TRP A 783 5.72 6.89 -0.53
N GLN A 784 6.02 7.41 0.68
CA GLN A 784 6.44 8.81 0.84
C GLN A 784 7.67 9.11 -0.03
N GLN A 785 8.73 8.31 0.12
CA GLN A 785 9.97 8.48 -0.64
C GLN A 785 9.77 8.14 -2.11
N VAL A 786 9.04 7.07 -2.41
CA VAL A 786 8.90 6.56 -3.78
C VAL A 786 8.03 7.48 -4.65
N PHE A 787 6.95 8.05 -4.11
CA PHE A 787 6.00 8.88 -4.87
C PHE A 787 6.31 10.37 -4.81
N TYR A 788 6.97 10.84 -3.76
CA TYR A 788 7.20 12.27 -3.53
C TYR A 788 8.69 12.63 -3.40
N GLY A 789 9.54 11.67 -3.01
CA GLY A 789 10.96 11.91 -2.77
C GLY A 789 11.20 13.06 -1.80
N ASP A 790 12.20 13.87 -2.08
CA ASP A 790 12.60 15.00 -1.23
C ASP A 790 11.51 16.08 -1.08
N ASN A 791 10.47 16.06 -1.91
CA ASN A 791 9.36 17.01 -1.82
C ASN A 791 8.38 16.69 -0.68
N TYR A 792 8.42 15.48 -0.09
CA TYR A 792 7.38 15.01 0.82
C TYR A 792 7.15 15.93 2.03
N GLU A 793 8.20 16.34 2.73
CA GLU A 793 8.08 17.18 3.93
C GLU A 793 7.49 18.57 3.62
N ALA A 794 7.91 19.18 2.51
CA ALA A 794 7.36 20.46 2.07
C ALA A 794 5.87 20.32 1.71
N LEU A 795 5.52 19.26 0.97
CA LEU A 795 4.12 18.93 0.64
C LEU A 795 3.29 18.70 1.91
N ARG A 796 3.83 17.98 2.91
CA ARG A 796 3.17 17.72 4.20
C ARG A 796 2.91 19.00 4.98
N SER A 797 3.87 19.93 5.00
CA SER A 797 3.68 21.25 5.62
C SER A 797 2.57 22.06 4.92
N ILE A 798 2.49 22.02 3.60
CA ILE A 798 1.46 22.73 2.82
C ILE A 798 0.08 22.10 3.06
N LYS A 799 0.02 20.76 3.11
CA LYS A 799 -1.19 20.01 3.50
C LYS A 799 -1.73 20.49 4.85
N GLN A 800 -0.88 20.62 5.86
CA GLN A 800 -1.29 21.12 7.18
C GLN A 800 -1.81 22.56 7.15
N LYS A 801 -1.27 23.42 6.26
CA LYS A 801 -1.73 24.80 6.10
C LYS A 801 -3.14 24.88 5.48
N TYR A 802 -3.40 24.11 4.42
CA TYR A 802 -4.67 24.21 3.65
C TYR A 802 -5.76 23.23 4.10
N ASP A 803 -5.38 22.18 4.84
CA ASP A 803 -6.28 21.22 5.46
C ASP A 803 -5.85 20.87 6.91
N PRO A 804 -5.90 21.84 7.84
CA PRO A 804 -5.49 21.65 9.23
C PRO A 804 -6.39 20.68 10.01
N HIS A 805 -7.54 20.32 9.46
CA HIS A 805 -8.50 19.40 10.07
C HIS A 805 -8.43 17.99 9.49
N GLU A 806 -7.49 17.75 8.56
CA GLU A 806 -7.29 16.49 7.86
C GLU A 806 -8.60 15.94 7.29
N LEU A 807 -9.37 16.84 6.67
CA LEU A 807 -10.64 16.54 6.02
C LEU A 807 -10.44 15.67 4.78
N PHE A 808 -9.45 16.02 3.97
CA PHE A 808 -9.17 15.31 2.73
C PHE A 808 -8.24 14.14 3.01
N TYR A 809 -8.69 12.94 2.63
CA TYR A 809 -7.94 11.70 2.75
C TYR A 809 -8.05 10.92 1.45
N ALA A 810 -6.92 10.36 1.03
CA ALA A 810 -6.81 9.41 -0.06
C ALA A 810 -5.63 8.48 0.24
N LEU A 811 -5.76 7.20 -0.08
CA LEU A 811 -4.68 6.22 0.11
C LEU A 811 -3.39 6.72 -0.60
N THR A 812 -2.25 6.59 0.10
CA THR A 812 -0.92 7.08 -0.31
C THR A 812 -0.83 8.56 -0.69
N ALA A 813 -1.86 9.37 -0.41
CA ALA A 813 -1.74 10.82 -0.56
C ALA A 813 -0.97 11.41 0.62
N VAL A 814 -0.27 12.53 0.39
CA VAL A 814 0.37 13.31 1.45
C VAL A 814 -0.64 13.57 2.57
N GLY A 815 -0.30 13.20 3.81
CA GLY A 815 -1.25 13.29 4.93
C GLY A 815 -1.86 11.95 5.38
N SER A 816 -1.88 10.95 4.50
CA SER A 816 -2.72 9.75 4.68
C SER A 816 -2.24 8.80 5.78
N ASP A 817 -0.94 8.80 6.08
CA ASP A 817 -0.27 8.09 7.17
C ASP A 817 -0.74 8.48 8.58
N SER A 818 -1.54 9.54 8.70
CA SER A 818 -2.21 9.90 9.97
C SER A 818 -3.54 9.17 10.18
N TRP A 819 -3.96 8.35 9.21
CA TRP A 819 -5.24 7.65 9.20
C TRP A 819 -5.07 6.18 8.80
N VAL A 820 -5.93 5.33 9.35
CA VAL A 820 -6.04 3.91 8.99
C VAL A 820 -7.48 3.61 8.59
N VAL A 821 -7.65 2.76 7.57
CA VAL A 821 -8.94 2.20 7.17
C VAL A 821 -9.03 0.80 7.76
N SER A 822 -9.98 0.56 8.67
CA SER A 822 -10.25 -0.78 9.21
C SER A 822 -11.05 -1.65 8.23
N GLU A 823 -11.14 -2.96 8.51
CA GLU A 823 -11.85 -3.93 7.66
C GLU A 823 -13.32 -3.57 7.40
N ASN A 824 -14.00 -2.98 8.39
CA ASN A 824 -15.39 -2.52 8.24
C ASN A 824 -15.52 -1.19 7.47
N GLY A 825 -14.41 -0.63 6.96
CA GLY A 825 -14.36 0.61 6.21
C GLY A 825 -14.23 1.89 7.04
N SER A 826 -14.19 1.81 8.38
CA SER A 826 -14.01 3.00 9.22
C SER A 826 -12.66 3.64 8.97
N LEU A 827 -12.66 4.96 8.75
CA LEU A 827 -11.45 5.77 8.63
C LEU A 827 -11.16 6.41 9.99
N CYS A 828 -10.10 5.98 10.67
CA CYS A 828 -9.75 6.36 12.03
C CYS A 828 -8.36 6.98 12.10
N LYS A 829 -8.17 7.98 12.99
CA LYS A 829 -6.83 8.53 13.22
C LYS A 829 -5.93 7.50 13.90
N ILE A 830 -4.69 7.40 13.42
CA ILE A 830 -3.60 6.69 14.10
C ILE A 830 -3.16 7.59 15.27
N ARG A 831 -3.03 7.03 16.47
CA ARG A 831 -2.65 7.76 17.69
C ARG A 831 -1.18 7.58 18.02
#